data_AF-A0A2N3FVY8-F1
#
_entry.id   AF-A0A2N3FVY8-F1
#
_cell.length_a   1.000
_cell.length_b   1.000
_cell.length_c   1.000
_cell.angle_alpha   90.00
_cell.angle_beta   90.00
_cell.angle_gamma   90.00
#
_symmetry.space_group_name_H-M   'P 1'
#
loop_
_entity.id
_entity.type
_entity.pdbx_description
1 polymer ?
#
loop_
_entity_poly.entity_id
_entity_poly.type
_entity_poly.pdbx_seq_one_letter_code
_entity_poly.pdbx_strand_id
1 'polypeptide(L)'
;MQELSERTSVAITVDGRDVEVESGLTILSALQKEGFDVPALCNDVRLERANGNCGLCVVEVGSEHREVKSCITPVEAGMVIQTRSATIDAYRKVRVEQLLCDHNADCEPPCQQTCPAHIDIQRYLALVADGNFEAAVRVIKDRNPFPSACGRVCPHTCEAQCRRNLVDSAVAINNVKRFAADWDLGREQPWLPTVARPTGKRIAIIGAGPSGLSAAFYAAASGHEVTVFEAMPHPGGMMRYGIPEYRLPKAVLDAEIATITALGVRIICNKALGTHLHLEDLQHDFDAVYLAIGSWTATPMNLPGENSEGVWTGIGYLREVTKGTDPAPGDSVVVVGGGNTAIDCARTAIRRGAKRVVLLYRRTRDEMPAQPHEVVDAEAEGVELRFLAAPTSIVRENGGLVLRCMEMVLGEPDRSGRRRPVPVEGSDFAIKASLIIGAIGQSTNTQFLYNDLPVRLNKWGDIEIDGSTMEASESKVFAGGDCVTGPATVIEAVAAGRRAAWAMDQFVTKGYVRGEPASYNCSRGSLEDLPRDEFEARPTLLRHEMPAESVSARLTDFREVELGYTAADARAEAARCMKCGCKERFDCDLRQVATKAAVTYVEPLHLRPHSLIVRDHPFIIRDHNKCISCGRCVAACAEIEGPGVLAFQFRGGQLRVGTHDGRPLIETDCVSCGQCVTACPCGALDYVRERPEVFHAINDPTKVVVGFVAPAPRSVIAAQYGKTPEEASPFVAGLMRAIGFDKVFDFSFAADLTIMEETTEFLNRVSAGGVMPQFTSCCPGWVNLVEKRYPELIPHLSSCKSPQQMMGTTVKTHFAQTYGISLDDLYVVSIVPCLAKKYEAARPEFATDGIRDVDAVVTTSEFIEMMNMVRLDPKQIAPDRFDDPYSRVTGAGVIFGASGGVAEAALRMAVEKLTGEAHPDHLEFQAVRGLQGIKDATITAGGKTVRVAVISGLGNAEPLVQRVVAGEDVGYDLIEIMACPGGCIDGAGNPAPAKVGELRQRTEVLFDIDRSSKYRRSQDNPDIQRLYDEFYGEPNSEKAHHLLHTTYQPYREKAAVPVTMPIN
;
A
#
# COMPACT_ATOMS: atom_id res chain seq x y z
N MET A 1 -31.86 -7.86 -14.39
CA MET A 1 -32.00 -7.94 -12.91
C MET A 1 -33.46 -8.27 -12.56
N GLN A 2 -33.74 -9.47 -12.03
CA GLN A 2 -35.10 -10.00 -11.87
C GLN A 2 -35.97 -9.22 -10.86
N GLU A 3 -37.23 -9.01 -11.23
CA GLU A 3 -38.30 -8.52 -10.36
C GLU A 3 -38.43 -9.38 -9.10
N LEU A 4 -38.60 -8.73 -7.95
CA LEU A 4 -39.00 -9.36 -6.69
C LEU A 4 -40.51 -9.65 -6.74
N SER A 5 -40.93 -10.62 -7.55
CA SER A 5 -42.17 -11.35 -7.26
C SER A 5 -41.91 -12.19 -5.99
N GLU A 6 -42.84 -12.19 -5.03
CA GLU A 6 -42.79 -12.93 -3.75
C GLU A 6 -41.94 -14.21 -3.80
N ARG A 7 -40.66 -14.11 -3.43
CA ARG A 7 -39.73 -15.25 -3.44
C ARG A 7 -39.97 -16.07 -2.18
N THR A 8 -40.41 -17.31 -2.36
CA THR A 8 -40.55 -18.30 -1.28
C THR A 8 -39.17 -18.73 -0.77
N SER A 9 -39.05 -19.03 0.52
CA SER A 9 -37.87 -19.68 1.09
C SER A 9 -37.89 -21.17 0.81
N VAL A 10 -36.71 -21.76 0.63
CA VAL A 10 -36.49 -23.20 0.51
C VAL A 10 -35.54 -23.65 1.61
N ALA A 11 -35.87 -24.76 2.26
CA ALA A 11 -35.02 -25.35 3.29
C ALA A 11 -33.93 -26.22 2.65
N ILE A 12 -32.69 -26.03 3.09
CA ILE A 12 -31.51 -26.82 2.69
C ILE A 12 -30.66 -27.16 3.92
N THR A 13 -29.80 -28.16 3.81
CA THR A 13 -28.81 -28.50 4.85
C THR A 13 -27.41 -28.23 4.31
N VAL A 14 -26.59 -27.46 5.01
CA VAL A 14 -25.24 -27.07 4.59
C VAL A 14 -24.25 -27.39 5.69
N ASP A 15 -23.26 -28.24 5.42
CA ASP A 15 -22.25 -28.70 6.39
C ASP A 15 -22.88 -29.19 7.72
N GLY A 16 -24.04 -29.86 7.62
CA GLY A 16 -24.81 -30.37 8.76
C GLY A 16 -25.70 -29.34 9.48
N ARG A 17 -25.79 -28.11 8.97
CA ARG A 17 -26.67 -27.05 9.49
C ARG A 17 -27.86 -26.81 8.58
N ASP A 18 -29.07 -26.86 9.11
CA ASP A 18 -30.28 -26.50 8.37
C ASP A 18 -30.39 -24.97 8.23
N VAL A 19 -30.70 -24.53 7.02
CA VAL A 19 -30.76 -23.11 6.65
C VAL A 19 -31.93 -22.90 5.69
N GLU A 20 -32.67 -21.81 5.89
CA GLU A 20 -33.66 -21.35 4.91
C GLU A 20 -33.01 -20.34 3.98
N VAL A 21 -33.08 -20.60 2.69
CA VAL A 21 -32.51 -19.70 1.67
C VAL A 21 -33.58 -19.28 0.68
N GLU A 22 -33.35 -18.15 0.03
CA GLU A 22 -34.25 -17.59 -0.98
C GLU A 22 -34.25 -18.45 -2.25
N SER A 23 -35.44 -18.83 -2.74
CA SER A 23 -35.57 -19.55 -4.00
C SER A 23 -35.13 -18.71 -5.21
N GLY A 24 -34.72 -19.39 -6.29
CA GLY A 24 -34.27 -18.76 -7.53
C GLY A 24 -32.82 -18.27 -7.54
N LEU A 25 -32.10 -18.39 -6.42
CA LEU A 25 -30.66 -18.14 -6.34
C LEU A 25 -29.85 -19.35 -6.81
N THR A 26 -28.60 -19.11 -7.20
CA THR A 26 -27.60 -20.18 -7.31
C THR A 26 -27.16 -20.62 -5.91
N ILE A 27 -26.65 -21.84 -5.77
CA ILE A 27 -26.10 -22.34 -4.51
C ILE A 27 -25.08 -21.34 -3.95
N LEU A 28 -24.16 -20.83 -4.76
CA LEU A 28 -23.13 -19.88 -4.30
C LEU A 28 -23.76 -18.62 -3.69
N SER A 29 -24.71 -18.02 -4.39
CA SER A 29 -25.34 -16.77 -3.95
C SER A 29 -26.16 -16.97 -2.67
N ALA A 30 -26.88 -18.10 -2.57
CA ALA A 30 -27.62 -18.48 -1.39
C ALA A 30 -26.69 -18.68 -0.18
N LEU A 31 -25.60 -19.44 -0.36
CA LEU A 31 -24.62 -19.73 0.68
C LEU A 31 -23.87 -18.48 1.15
N GLN A 32 -23.46 -17.60 0.23
CA GLN A 32 -22.78 -16.36 0.57
C GLN A 32 -23.66 -15.40 1.37
N LYS A 33 -24.97 -15.37 1.07
CA LYS A 33 -25.95 -14.56 1.82
C LYS A 33 -26.08 -15.03 3.27
N GLU A 34 -26.05 -16.34 3.50
CA GLU A 34 -26.08 -16.96 4.84
C GLU A 34 -24.70 -17.01 5.54
N GLY A 35 -23.66 -16.49 4.90
CA GLY A 35 -22.33 -16.36 5.49
C GLY A 35 -21.42 -17.60 5.38
N PHE A 36 -21.75 -18.56 4.51
CA PHE A 36 -20.85 -19.68 4.21
C PHE A 36 -19.72 -19.24 3.25
N ASP A 37 -18.48 -19.64 3.54
CA ASP A 37 -17.30 -19.31 2.73
C ASP A 37 -17.10 -20.34 1.61
N VAL A 38 -17.51 -19.97 0.39
CA VAL A 38 -17.24 -20.74 -0.82
C VAL A 38 -16.41 -19.85 -1.78
N PRO A 39 -15.15 -20.23 -2.10
CA PRO A 39 -14.27 -19.37 -2.88
C PRO A 39 -14.70 -19.30 -4.35
N ALA A 40 -14.72 -18.10 -4.93
CA ALA A 40 -15.00 -17.89 -6.35
C ALA A 40 -14.30 -16.63 -6.88
N LEU A 41 -13.35 -16.79 -7.82
CA LEU A 41 -12.61 -15.66 -8.42
C LEU A 41 -13.29 -15.09 -9.67
N CYS A 42 -14.12 -15.89 -10.35
CA CYS A 42 -14.82 -15.49 -11.58
C CYS A 42 -16.27 -15.03 -11.34
N ASN A 43 -16.67 -14.85 -10.08
CA ASN A 43 -18.00 -14.39 -9.69
C ASN A 43 -17.96 -12.93 -9.25
N ASP A 44 -19.00 -12.17 -9.60
CA ASP A 44 -19.29 -10.83 -9.07
C ASP A 44 -20.76 -10.84 -8.69
N VAL A 45 -21.12 -10.30 -7.52
CA VAL A 45 -22.52 -10.33 -7.04
C VAL A 45 -23.46 -9.51 -7.92
N ARG A 46 -22.93 -8.67 -8.82
CA ARG A 46 -23.69 -7.84 -9.76
C ARG A 46 -23.97 -8.54 -11.09
N LEU A 47 -23.28 -9.65 -11.39
CA LEU A 47 -23.51 -10.41 -12.62
C LEU A 47 -24.77 -11.26 -12.51
N GLU A 48 -25.52 -11.41 -13.60
CA GLU A 48 -26.70 -12.26 -13.61
C GLU A 48 -26.32 -13.74 -13.51
N ARG A 49 -25.21 -14.13 -14.13
CA ARG A 49 -24.66 -15.48 -14.04
C ARG A 49 -23.14 -15.45 -14.00
N ALA A 50 -22.55 -16.24 -13.11
CA ALA A 50 -21.13 -16.53 -13.15
C ALA A 50 -20.79 -17.38 -14.38
N ASN A 51 -19.60 -17.18 -14.95
CA ASN A 51 -19.11 -18.02 -16.06
C ASN A 51 -18.55 -19.38 -15.60
N GLY A 52 -18.33 -19.58 -14.30
CA GLY A 52 -17.81 -20.82 -13.72
C GLY A 52 -16.39 -21.23 -14.15
N ASN A 53 -15.62 -20.34 -14.76
CA ASN A 53 -14.29 -20.63 -15.32
C ASN A 53 -13.23 -20.89 -14.26
N CYS A 54 -13.28 -20.21 -13.10
CA CYS A 54 -12.27 -20.43 -12.06
C CYS A 54 -12.34 -21.83 -11.43
N GLY A 55 -13.53 -22.44 -11.39
CA GLY A 55 -13.74 -23.78 -10.82
C GLY A 55 -13.69 -23.87 -9.30
N LEU A 56 -13.35 -22.80 -8.57
CA LEU A 56 -13.13 -22.87 -7.11
C LEU A 56 -14.41 -23.11 -6.29
N CYS A 57 -15.56 -22.73 -6.85
CA CYS A 57 -16.86 -22.79 -6.18
C CYS A 57 -17.46 -24.22 -6.11
N VAL A 58 -16.68 -25.25 -6.44
CA VAL A 58 -17.16 -26.64 -6.40
C VAL A 58 -17.58 -27.02 -4.97
N VAL A 59 -18.75 -27.65 -4.87
CA VAL A 59 -19.34 -28.21 -3.64
C VAL A 59 -19.90 -29.60 -3.94
N GLU A 60 -20.08 -30.42 -2.91
CA GLU A 60 -20.73 -31.73 -3.01
C GLU A 60 -22.22 -31.59 -2.66
N VAL A 61 -23.11 -32.24 -3.43
CA VAL A 61 -24.57 -32.21 -3.19
C VAL A 61 -25.15 -33.62 -3.12
N GLY A 62 -26.00 -33.85 -2.12
CA GLY A 62 -26.73 -35.09 -1.88
C GLY A 62 -25.89 -36.20 -1.21
N SER A 63 -26.53 -37.33 -0.89
CA SER A 63 -25.89 -38.48 -0.24
C SER A 63 -24.84 -39.19 -1.12
N GLU A 64 -24.89 -38.98 -2.44
CA GLU A 64 -23.92 -39.52 -3.39
C GLU A 64 -22.69 -38.62 -3.58
N HIS A 65 -22.60 -37.50 -2.84
CA HIS A 65 -21.48 -36.54 -2.91
C HIS A 65 -21.20 -36.05 -4.34
N ARG A 66 -22.25 -35.73 -5.12
CA ARG A 66 -22.10 -35.26 -6.49
C ARG A 66 -21.46 -33.86 -6.52
N GLU A 67 -20.31 -33.74 -7.16
CA GLU A 67 -19.61 -32.46 -7.34
C GLU A 67 -20.31 -31.55 -8.35
N VAL A 68 -20.64 -30.32 -7.94
CA VAL A 68 -21.28 -29.31 -8.79
C VAL A 68 -20.65 -27.94 -8.60
N LYS A 69 -20.69 -27.09 -9.65
CA LYS A 69 -20.27 -25.69 -9.56
C LYS A 69 -21.38 -24.85 -8.95
N SER A 70 -21.26 -24.51 -7.67
CA SER A 70 -22.30 -23.77 -6.93
C SER A 70 -22.69 -22.43 -7.57
N CYS A 71 -21.79 -21.79 -8.33
CA CYS A 71 -22.05 -20.49 -8.96
C CYS A 71 -23.04 -20.52 -10.15
N ILE A 72 -23.33 -21.71 -10.71
CA ILE A 72 -24.26 -21.87 -11.84
C ILE A 72 -25.38 -22.87 -11.55
N THR A 73 -25.30 -23.61 -10.45
CA THR A 73 -26.33 -24.57 -10.04
C THR A 73 -27.40 -23.84 -9.21
N PRO A 74 -28.67 -23.87 -9.62
CA PRO A 74 -29.79 -23.35 -8.81
C PRO A 74 -29.91 -24.09 -7.47
N VAL A 75 -30.35 -23.38 -6.44
CA VAL A 75 -30.68 -24.00 -5.16
C VAL A 75 -32.10 -24.58 -5.19
N GLU A 76 -32.27 -25.81 -4.73
CA GLU A 76 -33.57 -26.50 -4.68
C GLU A 76 -33.87 -26.96 -3.25
N ALA A 77 -35.17 -27.05 -2.93
CA ALA A 77 -35.61 -27.50 -1.61
C ALA A 77 -35.13 -28.93 -1.29
N GLY A 78 -34.64 -29.13 -0.08
CA GLY A 78 -34.13 -30.42 0.40
C GLY A 78 -32.71 -30.77 -0.04
N MET A 79 -31.99 -29.86 -0.70
CA MET A 79 -30.56 -30.08 -1.01
C MET A 79 -29.73 -30.21 0.27
N VAL A 80 -28.90 -31.25 0.33
CA VAL A 80 -27.83 -31.40 1.32
C VAL A 80 -26.51 -31.05 0.65
N ILE A 81 -25.83 -30.03 1.14
CA ILE A 81 -24.66 -29.42 0.52
C ILE A 81 -23.48 -29.51 1.48
N GLN A 82 -22.35 -30.00 1.00
CA GLN A 82 -21.10 -30.00 1.72
C GLN A 82 -20.12 -29.06 1.02
N THR A 83 -19.72 -28.00 1.72
CA THR A 83 -18.86 -26.93 1.14
C THR A 83 -17.37 -27.25 1.27
N ARG A 84 -17.05 -28.18 2.18
CA ARG A 84 -15.68 -28.62 2.48
C ARG A 84 -15.61 -30.13 2.74
N SER A 85 -14.63 -30.76 2.10
CA SER A 85 -14.21 -32.14 2.31
C SER A 85 -12.71 -32.22 1.96
N ALA A 86 -12.03 -33.29 2.38
CA ALA A 86 -10.63 -33.51 1.98
C ALA A 86 -10.46 -33.55 0.45
N THR A 87 -11.47 -34.07 -0.26
CA THR A 87 -11.54 -34.11 -1.73
C THR A 87 -11.66 -32.71 -2.33
N ILE A 88 -12.63 -31.91 -1.84
CA ILE A 88 -12.84 -30.53 -2.31
C ILE A 88 -11.60 -29.67 -2.04
N ASP A 89 -11.00 -29.78 -0.84
CA ASP A 89 -9.83 -28.97 -0.48
C ASP A 89 -8.61 -29.34 -1.35
N ALA A 90 -8.41 -30.63 -1.66
CA ALA A 90 -7.39 -31.08 -2.61
C ALA A 90 -7.65 -30.59 -4.04
N TYR A 91 -8.89 -30.69 -4.52
CA TYR A 91 -9.28 -30.16 -5.83
C TYR A 91 -9.02 -28.65 -5.94
N ARG A 92 -9.44 -27.88 -4.94
CA ARG A 92 -9.25 -26.42 -4.92
C ARG A 92 -7.77 -26.07 -4.93
N LYS A 93 -6.93 -26.76 -4.16
CA LYS A 93 -5.48 -26.54 -4.16
C LYS A 93 -4.89 -26.70 -5.58
N VAL A 94 -5.14 -27.83 -6.23
CA VAL A 94 -4.69 -28.09 -7.61
C VAL A 94 -5.26 -27.05 -8.59
N ARG A 95 -6.53 -26.67 -8.41
CA ARG A 95 -7.17 -25.68 -9.30
C ARG A 95 -6.57 -24.29 -9.15
N VAL A 96 -6.21 -23.87 -7.94
CA VAL A 96 -5.52 -22.61 -7.71
C VAL A 96 -4.11 -22.64 -8.32
N GLU A 97 -3.37 -23.75 -8.15
CA GLU A 97 -2.07 -23.95 -8.80
C GLU A 97 -2.18 -23.80 -10.33
N GLN A 98 -3.21 -24.38 -10.95
CA GLN A 98 -3.48 -24.21 -12.39
C GLN A 98 -3.78 -22.75 -12.79
N LEU A 99 -4.55 -22.01 -11.99
CA LEU A 99 -4.82 -20.60 -12.25
C LEU A 99 -3.56 -19.73 -12.13
N LEU A 100 -2.58 -20.16 -11.33
CA LEU A 100 -1.32 -19.47 -11.11
C LEU A 100 -0.25 -19.81 -12.17
N CYS A 101 -0.43 -20.85 -12.98
CA CYS A 101 0.55 -21.30 -13.98
C CYS A 101 0.99 -20.19 -14.95
N ASP A 102 0.07 -19.35 -15.41
CA ASP A 102 0.35 -18.23 -16.32
C ASP A 102 0.52 -16.89 -15.61
N HIS A 103 0.38 -16.86 -14.28
CA HIS A 103 0.62 -15.67 -13.49
C HIS A 103 2.13 -15.41 -13.41
N ASN A 104 2.60 -14.38 -14.12
CA ASN A 104 4.00 -13.99 -14.23
C ASN A 104 4.28 -12.63 -13.55
N ALA A 105 3.96 -12.50 -12.26
CA ALA A 105 4.20 -11.26 -11.52
C ALA A 105 4.74 -11.53 -10.11
N ASP A 106 5.33 -10.51 -9.49
CA ASP A 106 5.72 -10.60 -8.08
C ASP A 106 4.60 -10.06 -7.20
N CYS A 107 4.13 -10.85 -6.23
CA CYS A 107 3.22 -10.29 -5.23
C CYS A 107 3.99 -9.31 -4.33
N GLU A 108 5.19 -9.69 -3.89
CA GLU A 108 6.10 -8.83 -3.13
C GLU A 108 7.36 -8.51 -3.93
N PRO A 109 7.85 -7.25 -3.93
CA PRO A 109 9.04 -6.89 -4.70
C PRO A 109 10.28 -7.60 -4.14
N PRO A 110 11.27 -7.95 -4.98
CA PRO A 110 12.44 -8.72 -4.56
C PRO A 110 13.24 -8.04 -3.45
N CYS A 111 13.32 -6.70 -3.47
CA CYS A 111 14.01 -5.94 -2.42
C CYS A 111 13.38 -6.11 -1.02
N GLN A 112 12.06 -6.32 -0.94
CA GLN A 112 11.36 -6.63 0.32
C GLN A 112 11.58 -8.08 0.74
N GLN A 113 11.60 -9.02 -0.22
CA GLN A 113 11.83 -10.44 0.06
C GLN A 113 13.25 -10.69 0.61
N THR A 114 14.25 -9.95 0.14
CA THR A 114 15.64 -10.08 0.61
C THR A 114 15.97 -9.23 1.84
N CYS A 115 15.06 -8.35 2.26
CA CYS A 115 15.20 -7.60 3.50
C CYS A 115 14.85 -8.53 4.67
N PRO A 116 15.77 -8.81 5.62
CA PRO A 116 15.46 -9.71 6.74
C PRO A 116 14.28 -9.26 7.60
N ALA A 117 14.07 -7.95 7.72
CA ALA A 117 12.93 -7.37 8.42
C ALA A 117 11.63 -7.34 7.58
N HIS A 118 11.69 -7.65 6.29
CA HIS A 118 10.59 -7.55 5.33
C HIS A 118 9.94 -6.16 5.30
N ILE A 119 10.75 -5.11 5.31
CA ILE A 119 10.27 -3.71 5.19
C ILE A 119 9.61 -3.53 3.82
N ASP A 120 8.46 -2.85 3.77
CA ASP A 120 7.76 -2.50 2.53
C ASP A 120 8.49 -1.39 1.75
N ILE A 121 9.57 -1.79 1.07
CA ILE A 121 10.50 -0.88 0.40
C ILE A 121 9.83 -0.12 -0.75
N GLN A 122 9.06 -0.81 -1.58
CA GLN A 122 8.37 -0.15 -2.69
C GLN A 122 7.42 0.95 -2.19
N ARG A 123 6.70 0.71 -1.09
CA ARG A 123 5.77 1.70 -0.54
C ARG A 123 6.46 2.92 0.03
N TYR A 124 7.50 2.75 0.87
CA TYR A 124 8.16 3.94 1.43
C TYR A 124 8.95 4.71 0.37
N LEU A 125 9.51 4.05 -0.66
CA LEU A 125 10.15 4.76 -1.78
C LEU A 125 9.13 5.60 -2.54
N ALA A 126 7.93 5.08 -2.81
CA ALA A 126 6.86 5.85 -3.43
C ALA A 126 6.50 7.07 -2.56
N LEU A 127 6.31 6.88 -1.25
CA LEU A 127 6.01 7.98 -0.32
C LEU A 127 7.12 9.03 -0.26
N VAL A 128 8.40 8.63 -0.28
CA VAL A 128 9.50 9.60 -0.33
C VAL A 128 9.52 10.35 -1.66
N ALA A 129 9.34 9.68 -2.79
CA ALA A 129 9.27 10.33 -4.10
C ALA A 129 8.16 11.41 -4.14
N ASP A 130 7.00 11.08 -3.55
CA ASP A 130 5.83 11.96 -3.42
C ASP A 130 6.04 13.12 -2.41
N GLY A 131 7.12 13.09 -1.62
CA GLY A 131 7.42 14.10 -0.59
C GLY A 131 6.77 13.83 0.77
N ASN A 132 6.07 12.71 0.94
CA ASN A 132 5.40 12.34 2.18
C ASN A 132 6.35 11.55 3.11
N PHE A 133 7.34 12.25 3.67
CA PHE A 133 8.39 11.65 4.49
C PHE A 133 7.87 11.04 5.79
N GLU A 134 6.88 11.67 6.43
CA GLU A 134 6.28 11.13 7.65
C GLU A 134 5.62 9.77 7.41
N ALA A 135 4.78 9.64 6.36
CA ALA A 135 4.18 8.36 6.03
C ALA A 135 5.23 7.31 5.65
N ALA A 136 6.31 7.71 4.95
CA ALA A 136 7.41 6.81 4.63
C ALA A 136 8.07 6.25 5.90
N VAL A 137 8.32 7.10 6.90
CA VAL A 137 8.91 6.70 8.20
C VAL A 137 8.00 5.75 8.95
N ARG A 138 6.69 5.98 8.94
CA ARG A 138 5.70 5.06 9.52
C ARG A 138 5.78 3.67 8.89
N VAL A 139 5.91 3.60 7.56
CA VAL A 139 6.05 2.33 6.82
C VAL A 139 7.37 1.63 7.19
N ILE A 140 8.46 2.37 7.36
CA ILE A 140 9.74 1.80 7.77
C ILE A 140 9.65 1.27 9.22
N LYS A 141 9.09 2.06 10.14
CA LYS A 141 8.96 1.74 11.58
C LYS A 141 7.97 0.61 11.90
N ASP A 142 7.17 0.14 10.94
CA ASP A 142 6.38 -1.10 11.08
C ASP A 142 7.24 -2.34 11.28
N ARG A 143 8.42 -2.31 10.67
CA ARG A 143 9.32 -3.47 10.60
C ARG A 143 10.70 -3.15 11.14
N ASN A 144 11.06 -1.88 11.31
CA ASN A 144 12.35 -1.45 11.85
C ASN A 144 12.28 -0.21 12.76
N PRO A 145 12.45 -0.34 14.09
CA PRO A 145 12.45 0.79 15.01
C PRO A 145 13.79 1.56 15.03
N PHE A 146 14.80 1.08 14.30
CA PHE A 146 16.12 1.71 14.15
C PHE A 146 16.41 2.11 12.70
N PRO A 147 15.53 2.88 12.04
CA PRO A 147 15.72 3.22 10.63
C PRO A 147 16.97 4.07 10.37
N SER A 148 17.37 4.92 11.32
CA SER A 148 18.53 5.80 11.22
C SER A 148 19.84 5.04 11.46
N ALA A 149 19.93 4.19 12.50
CA ALA A 149 21.09 3.33 12.69
C ALA A 149 21.24 2.31 11.55
N CYS A 150 20.15 1.66 11.12
CA CYS A 150 20.18 0.76 9.97
C CYS A 150 20.49 1.51 8.66
N GLY A 151 20.20 2.81 8.57
CA GLY A 151 20.58 3.67 7.45
C GLY A 151 22.10 3.85 7.33
N ARG A 152 22.87 3.55 8.38
CA ARG A 152 24.32 3.71 8.43
C ARG A 152 25.11 2.40 8.36
N VAL A 153 24.51 1.28 8.81
CA VAL A 153 25.27 0.04 9.05
C VAL A 153 24.73 -1.19 8.32
N CYS A 154 23.60 -1.08 7.63
CA CYS A 154 22.99 -2.19 6.90
C CYS A 154 23.90 -2.67 5.75
N PRO A 155 23.88 -3.95 5.37
CA PRO A 155 24.60 -4.45 4.18
C PRO A 155 23.83 -4.28 2.87
N HIS A 156 22.58 -3.79 2.92
CA HIS A 156 21.76 -3.46 1.75
C HIS A 156 21.48 -4.65 0.80
N THR A 157 21.18 -5.84 1.34
CA THR A 157 20.76 -7.02 0.54
C THR A 157 19.57 -6.74 -0.39
N CYS A 158 18.73 -5.78 0.00
CA CYS A 158 17.64 -5.25 -0.81
C CYS A 158 18.09 -4.60 -2.14
N GLU A 159 19.27 -3.97 -2.17
CA GLU A 159 19.84 -3.35 -3.37
C GLU A 159 20.49 -4.38 -4.30
N ALA A 160 21.03 -5.45 -3.74
CA ALA A 160 21.66 -6.54 -4.51
C ALA A 160 20.67 -7.23 -5.47
N GLN A 161 19.42 -7.40 -5.06
CA GLN A 161 18.35 -7.98 -5.88
C GLN A 161 17.39 -6.93 -6.47
N CYS A 162 17.80 -5.65 -6.49
CA CYS A 162 17.04 -4.61 -7.16
C CYS A 162 17.04 -4.85 -8.68
N ARG A 163 15.87 -5.01 -9.30
CA ARG A 163 15.76 -5.23 -10.75
C ARG A 163 16.35 -4.12 -11.61
N ARG A 164 16.54 -2.93 -11.03
CA ARG A 164 17.11 -1.80 -11.74
C ARG A 164 18.58 -2.03 -12.13
N ASN A 165 19.26 -2.97 -11.48
CA ASN A 165 20.58 -3.48 -11.90
C ASN A 165 20.58 -4.06 -13.33
N LEU A 166 19.43 -4.42 -13.90
CA LEU A 166 19.31 -4.89 -15.29
C LEU A 166 19.21 -3.75 -16.32
N VAL A 167 19.01 -2.51 -15.85
CA VAL A 167 18.93 -1.30 -16.69
C VAL A 167 20.21 -0.47 -16.52
N ASP A 168 20.55 -0.14 -15.29
CA ASP A 168 21.69 0.71 -14.95
C ASP A 168 22.30 0.34 -13.58
N SER A 169 21.73 0.80 -12.47
CA SER A 169 22.15 0.49 -11.11
C SER A 169 20.96 0.52 -10.15
N ALA A 170 21.08 -0.26 -9.07
CA ALA A 170 20.11 -0.30 -8.00
C ALA A 170 19.71 1.11 -7.52
N VAL A 171 18.45 1.22 -7.10
CA VAL A 171 18.02 2.36 -6.28
C VAL A 171 18.84 2.36 -4.99
N ALA A 172 19.29 3.52 -4.53
CA ALA A 172 19.95 3.69 -3.24
C ALA A 172 18.93 3.63 -2.09
N ILE A 173 18.28 2.48 -1.98
CA ILE A 173 17.21 2.14 -1.04
C ILE A 173 17.61 2.54 0.38
N ASN A 174 18.83 2.21 0.79
CA ASN A 174 19.29 2.50 2.13
C ASN A 174 19.48 3.99 2.39
N ASN A 175 20.01 4.72 1.42
CA ASN A 175 20.27 6.16 1.53
C ASN A 175 18.95 6.94 1.63
N VAL A 176 17.94 6.53 0.85
CA VAL A 176 16.58 7.08 0.93
C VAL A 176 15.95 6.79 2.30
N LYS A 177 16.10 5.55 2.82
CA LYS A 177 15.64 5.20 4.17
C LYS A 177 16.32 6.04 5.24
N ARG A 178 17.65 6.24 5.14
CA ARG A 178 18.43 7.08 6.07
C ARG A 178 17.93 8.51 6.06
N PHE A 179 17.73 9.10 4.88
CA PHE A 179 17.18 10.45 4.75
C PHE A 179 15.84 10.57 5.49
N ALA A 180 14.89 9.68 5.21
CA ALA A 180 13.57 9.74 5.84
C ALA A 180 13.66 9.60 7.37
N ALA A 181 14.53 8.70 7.84
CA ALA A 181 14.78 8.48 9.27
C ALA A 181 15.39 9.69 9.98
N ASP A 182 16.44 10.28 9.38
CA ASP A 182 17.15 11.43 9.93
C ASP A 182 16.25 12.68 9.89
N TRP A 183 15.43 12.82 8.84
CA TRP A 183 14.39 13.85 8.77
C TRP A 183 13.41 13.74 9.94
N ASP A 184 12.91 12.54 10.27
CA ASP A 184 11.98 12.34 11.39
C ASP A 184 12.64 12.59 12.75
N LEU A 185 13.87 12.11 12.95
CA LEU A 185 14.63 12.35 14.19
C LEU A 185 14.97 13.83 14.40
N GLY A 186 15.12 14.61 13.32
CA GLY A 186 15.38 16.05 13.39
C GLY A 186 14.16 16.91 13.75
N ARG A 187 12.96 16.33 13.83
CA ARG A 187 11.74 17.05 14.21
C ARG A 187 11.67 17.29 15.71
N GLU A 188 10.93 18.32 16.11
CA GLU A 188 10.62 18.56 17.54
C GLU A 188 9.94 17.35 18.20
N GLN A 189 9.06 16.68 17.43
CA GLN A 189 8.38 15.47 17.84
C GLN A 189 8.54 14.40 16.75
N PRO A 190 9.54 13.52 16.87
CA PRO A 190 9.67 12.37 16.00
C PRO A 190 8.44 11.47 16.09
N TRP A 191 8.10 10.79 14.99
CA TRP A 191 6.93 9.94 14.98
C TRP A 191 7.07 8.74 15.92
N LEU A 192 6.03 8.51 16.72
CA LEU A 192 5.86 7.36 17.60
C LEU A 192 4.58 6.59 17.23
N PRO A 193 4.58 5.24 17.33
CA PRO A 193 3.37 4.46 17.16
C PRO A 193 2.36 4.76 18.27
N THR A 194 1.07 4.67 17.93
CA THR A 194 -0.01 4.67 18.93
C THR A 194 0.11 3.42 19.79
N VAL A 195 0.20 3.62 21.11
CA VAL A 195 0.21 2.51 22.08
C VAL A 195 -1.21 1.98 22.26
N ALA A 196 -1.37 0.66 22.13
CA ALA A 196 -2.64 -0.01 22.37
C ALA A 196 -3.06 0.09 23.85
N ARG A 197 -4.32 -0.27 24.14
CA ARG A 197 -4.83 -0.22 25.52
C ARG A 197 -3.97 -1.11 26.43
N PRO A 198 -3.72 -0.70 27.69
CA PRO A 198 -2.95 -1.50 28.63
C PRO A 198 -3.54 -2.91 28.78
N THR A 199 -2.69 -3.91 28.56
CA THR A 199 -3.06 -5.33 28.66
C THR A 199 -2.97 -5.86 30.09
N GLY A 200 -2.27 -5.13 30.98
CA GLY A 200 -1.92 -5.58 32.33
C GLY A 200 -0.86 -6.69 32.36
N LYS A 201 -0.25 -7.01 31.22
CA LYS A 201 0.79 -8.04 31.10
C LYS A 201 2.18 -7.45 31.19
N ARG A 202 3.08 -8.14 31.88
CA ARG A 202 4.46 -7.71 32.13
C ARG A 202 5.44 -8.59 31.36
N ILE A 203 6.33 -7.96 30.59
CA ILE A 203 7.34 -8.64 29.78
C ILE A 203 8.74 -8.20 30.22
N ALA A 204 9.60 -9.18 30.51
CA ALA A 204 11.02 -8.95 30.77
C ALA A 204 11.84 -9.22 29.50
N ILE A 205 12.74 -8.31 29.17
CA ILE A 205 13.66 -8.44 28.03
C ILE A 205 15.09 -8.34 28.54
N ILE A 206 15.94 -9.30 28.19
CA ILE A 206 17.32 -9.36 28.69
C ILE A 206 18.24 -9.03 27.52
N GLY A 207 18.93 -7.90 27.64
CA GLY A 207 19.78 -7.30 26.61
C GLY A 207 19.08 -6.13 25.91
N ALA A 208 19.70 -4.95 25.95
CA ALA A 208 19.27 -3.75 25.23
C ALA A 208 20.06 -3.58 23.91
N GLY A 209 20.31 -4.68 23.20
CA GLY A 209 20.80 -4.66 21.82
C GLY A 209 19.66 -4.43 20.80
N PRO A 210 19.96 -4.46 19.48
CA PRO A 210 18.97 -4.24 18.44
C PRO A 210 17.77 -5.19 18.53
N SER A 211 18.00 -6.47 18.85
CA SER A 211 16.92 -7.45 19.01
C SER A 211 16.02 -7.15 20.21
N GLY A 212 16.62 -6.97 21.40
CA GLY A 212 15.86 -6.74 22.63
C GLY A 212 15.11 -5.40 22.62
N LEU A 213 15.75 -4.32 22.14
CA LEU A 213 15.08 -3.04 22.02
C LEU A 213 13.98 -3.04 20.95
N SER A 214 14.16 -3.78 19.85
CA SER A 214 13.08 -3.96 18.86
C SER A 214 11.91 -4.71 19.47
N ALA A 215 12.16 -5.79 20.20
CA ALA A 215 11.12 -6.51 20.93
C ALA A 215 10.41 -5.58 21.93
N ALA A 216 11.15 -4.72 22.62
CA ALA A 216 10.59 -3.77 23.58
C ALA A 216 9.68 -2.74 22.91
N PHE A 217 10.10 -2.18 21.78
CA PHE A 217 9.31 -1.22 21.01
C PHE A 217 7.95 -1.79 20.60
N TYR A 218 7.93 -2.98 19.98
CA TYR A 218 6.68 -3.58 19.51
C TYR A 218 5.81 -4.11 20.66
N ALA A 219 6.41 -4.69 21.72
CA ALA A 219 5.65 -5.17 22.87
C ALA A 219 5.01 -4.00 23.65
N ALA A 220 5.71 -2.87 23.80
CA ALA A 220 5.15 -1.66 24.41
C ALA A 220 4.04 -1.06 23.53
N ALA A 221 4.24 -1.02 22.20
CA ALA A 221 3.19 -0.58 21.28
C ALA A 221 1.92 -1.45 21.36
N SER A 222 2.04 -2.75 21.65
CA SER A 222 0.91 -3.65 21.93
C SER A 222 0.24 -3.44 23.30
N GLY A 223 0.71 -2.49 24.11
CA GLY A 223 0.12 -2.14 25.40
C GLY A 223 0.59 -3.01 26.58
N HIS A 224 1.73 -3.70 26.44
CA HIS A 224 2.36 -4.43 27.55
C HIS A 224 3.28 -3.53 28.38
N GLU A 225 3.42 -3.84 29.66
CA GLU A 225 4.45 -3.23 30.51
C GLU A 225 5.78 -3.94 30.27
N VAL A 226 6.77 -3.22 29.76
CA VAL A 226 8.05 -3.80 29.33
C VAL A 226 9.20 -3.29 30.19
N THR A 227 9.98 -4.22 30.75
CA THR A 227 11.25 -3.93 31.42
C THR A 227 12.40 -4.60 30.69
N VAL A 228 13.37 -3.80 30.25
CA VAL A 228 14.61 -4.25 29.63
C VAL A 228 15.74 -4.21 30.66
N PHE A 229 16.44 -5.33 30.84
CA PHE A 229 17.62 -5.44 31.68
C PHE A 229 18.88 -5.47 30.82
N GLU A 230 19.79 -4.53 31.04
CA GLU A 230 21.03 -4.38 30.28
C GLU A 230 22.24 -4.58 31.17
N ALA A 231 23.19 -5.41 30.75
CA ALA A 231 24.41 -5.70 31.50
C ALA A 231 25.38 -4.50 31.50
N MET A 232 25.41 -3.74 30.42
CA MET A 232 26.29 -2.59 30.22
C MET A 232 25.74 -1.31 30.86
N PRO A 233 26.58 -0.25 31.02
CA PRO A 233 26.14 1.02 31.60
C PRO A 233 25.13 1.81 30.75
N HIS A 234 25.16 1.62 29.42
CA HIS A 234 24.27 2.29 28.47
C HIS A 234 23.68 1.29 27.46
N PRO A 235 22.41 1.47 27.05
CA PRO A 235 21.73 0.60 26.08
C PRO A 235 22.25 0.79 24.66
N GLY A 236 22.00 -0.18 23.79
CA GLY A 236 22.38 -0.16 22.36
C GLY A 236 23.19 -1.39 21.91
N GLY A 237 23.64 -2.23 22.85
CA GLY A 237 24.39 -3.45 22.56
C GLY A 237 25.55 -3.23 21.58
N MET A 238 25.73 -4.15 20.62
CA MET A 238 26.81 -4.04 19.62
C MET A 238 26.74 -2.78 18.74
N MET A 239 25.56 -2.16 18.55
CA MET A 239 25.47 -0.87 17.85
C MET A 239 26.23 0.25 18.60
N ARG A 240 26.22 0.19 19.94
CA ARG A 240 26.99 1.13 20.77
C ARG A 240 28.45 0.72 20.89
N TYR A 241 28.71 -0.51 21.30
CA TYR A 241 30.05 -0.92 21.75
C TYR A 241 30.91 -1.59 20.68
N GLY A 242 30.32 -1.95 19.53
CA GLY A 242 31.00 -2.66 18.44
C GLY A 242 31.12 -1.85 17.15
N ILE A 243 30.39 -0.74 16.99
CA ILE A 243 30.42 0.11 15.79
C ILE A 243 31.05 1.47 16.15
N PRO A 244 32.07 1.94 15.42
CA PRO A 244 32.72 3.22 15.71
C PRO A 244 31.84 4.47 15.53
N GLU A 245 32.21 5.56 16.19
CA GLU A 245 31.49 6.85 16.17
C GLU A 245 31.36 7.45 14.76
N TYR A 246 32.41 7.34 13.92
CA TYR A 246 32.43 7.90 12.56
C TYR A 246 31.41 7.23 11.62
N ARG A 247 30.90 6.05 12.01
CA ARG A 247 29.97 5.24 11.23
C ARG A 247 28.58 5.25 11.84
N LEU A 248 28.48 5.09 13.16
CA LEU A 248 27.23 5.21 13.90
C LEU A 248 27.42 6.12 15.12
N PRO A 249 27.11 7.43 14.98
CA PRO A 249 27.20 8.38 16.08
C PRO A 249 26.33 7.96 17.26
N LYS A 250 26.85 8.04 18.49
CA LYS A 250 26.07 7.60 19.67
C LYS A 250 24.88 8.51 19.95
N ALA A 251 25.00 9.80 19.65
CA ALA A 251 23.89 10.74 19.78
C ALA A 251 22.67 10.33 18.94
N VAL A 252 22.89 9.83 17.72
CA VAL A 252 21.81 9.33 16.84
C VAL A 252 21.18 8.07 17.44
N LEU A 253 22.00 7.13 17.90
CA LEU A 253 21.51 5.91 18.57
C LEU A 253 20.74 6.24 19.86
N ASP A 254 21.23 7.19 20.65
CA ASP A 254 20.57 7.67 21.87
C ASP A 254 19.21 8.31 21.56
N ALA A 255 19.11 9.07 20.47
CA ALA A 255 17.83 9.62 20.00
C ALA A 255 16.83 8.52 19.59
N GLU A 256 17.26 7.49 18.85
CA GLU A 256 16.39 6.36 18.52
C GLU A 256 15.96 5.57 19.76
N ILE A 257 16.86 5.32 20.71
CA ILE A 257 16.53 4.67 21.98
C ILE A 257 15.56 5.51 22.80
N ALA A 258 15.70 6.84 22.78
CA ALA A 258 14.78 7.75 23.46
C ALA A 258 13.34 7.58 22.93
N THR A 259 13.15 7.35 21.63
CA THR A 259 11.83 7.07 21.05
C THR A 259 11.20 5.78 21.61
N ILE A 260 12.02 4.77 21.93
CA ILE A 260 11.56 3.52 22.54
C ILE A 260 11.15 3.76 24.00
N THR A 261 11.96 4.50 24.76
CA THR A 261 11.63 4.84 26.16
C THR A 261 10.41 5.76 26.26
N ALA A 262 10.14 6.58 25.25
CA ALA A 262 8.95 7.43 25.17
C ALA A 262 7.64 6.61 25.06
N LEU A 263 7.70 5.33 24.66
CA LEU A 263 6.57 4.40 24.70
C LEU A 263 6.29 3.82 26.10
N GLY A 264 7.08 4.22 27.12
CA GLY A 264 6.95 3.71 28.49
C GLY A 264 7.83 2.49 28.80
N VAL A 265 8.74 2.12 27.90
CA VAL A 265 9.71 1.03 28.14
C VAL A 265 10.70 1.45 29.24
N ARG A 266 10.83 0.63 30.29
CA ARG A 266 11.81 0.84 31.35
C ARG A 266 13.10 0.10 31.05
N ILE A 267 14.22 0.81 30.94
CA ILE A 267 15.55 0.20 30.74
C ILE A 267 16.35 0.30 32.04
N ILE A 268 16.80 -0.84 32.56
CA ILE A 268 17.61 -0.95 33.78
C ILE A 268 18.99 -1.45 33.41
N CYS A 269 19.97 -0.55 33.44
CA CYS A 269 21.37 -0.84 33.10
C CYS A 269 22.14 -1.43 34.29
N ASN A 270 23.34 -1.97 34.01
CA ASN A 270 24.20 -2.66 34.97
C ASN A 270 23.54 -3.86 35.68
N LYS A 271 22.70 -4.61 34.97
CA LYS A 271 22.02 -5.81 35.45
C LYS A 271 22.26 -6.97 34.50
N ALA A 272 23.30 -7.75 34.79
CA ALA A 272 23.66 -8.94 34.02
C ALA A 272 22.92 -10.19 34.53
N LEU A 273 22.38 -10.97 33.58
CA LEU A 273 21.80 -12.30 33.83
C LEU A 273 22.90 -13.27 34.29
N GLY A 274 22.59 -14.10 35.30
CA GLY A 274 23.54 -15.02 35.92
C GLY A 274 24.42 -14.43 37.01
N THR A 275 24.31 -13.12 37.28
CA THR A 275 25.02 -12.44 38.39
C THR A 275 24.08 -11.61 39.24
N HIS A 276 23.31 -10.73 38.60
CA HIS A 276 22.41 -9.81 39.29
C HIS A 276 20.95 -10.25 39.20
N LEU A 277 20.63 -11.09 38.21
CA LEU A 277 19.31 -11.59 37.87
C LEU A 277 19.43 -13.09 37.60
N HIS A 278 18.42 -13.85 38.00
CA HIS A 278 18.26 -15.26 37.61
C HIS A 278 17.06 -15.40 36.67
N LEU A 279 17.17 -16.31 35.70
CA LEU A 279 16.14 -16.54 34.71
C LEU A 279 14.87 -17.12 35.37
N GLU A 280 15.04 -17.98 36.38
CA GLU A 280 13.94 -18.55 37.16
C GLU A 280 13.07 -17.46 37.82
N ASP A 281 13.70 -16.48 38.48
CA ASP A 281 13.00 -15.35 39.09
C ASP A 281 12.22 -14.54 38.05
N LEU A 282 12.82 -14.28 36.89
CA LEU A 282 12.19 -13.53 35.81
C LEU A 282 11.00 -14.29 35.19
N GLN A 283 11.10 -15.61 35.03
CA GLN A 283 10.01 -16.45 34.52
C GLN A 283 8.82 -16.51 35.50
N HIS A 284 9.11 -16.45 36.80
CA HIS A 284 8.10 -16.37 37.85
C HIS A 284 7.40 -14.99 37.88
N ASP A 285 8.19 -13.91 37.86
CA ASP A 285 7.70 -12.55 38.08
C ASP A 285 7.04 -11.92 36.85
N PHE A 286 7.38 -12.37 35.64
CA PHE A 286 6.86 -11.83 34.39
C PHE A 286 5.93 -12.83 33.67
N ASP A 287 5.04 -12.31 32.84
CA ASP A 287 4.15 -13.13 32.01
C ASP A 287 4.90 -13.77 30.84
N ALA A 288 5.97 -13.11 30.34
CA ALA A 288 6.90 -13.64 29.35
C ALA A 288 8.31 -13.05 29.52
N VAL A 289 9.33 -13.81 29.13
CA VAL A 289 10.75 -13.43 29.19
C VAL A 289 11.39 -13.60 27.82
N TYR A 290 12.11 -12.59 27.34
CA TYR A 290 12.85 -12.62 26.08
C TYR A 290 14.37 -12.52 26.29
N LEU A 291 15.09 -13.54 25.84
CA LEU A 291 16.55 -13.60 25.85
C LEU A 291 17.10 -13.01 24.55
N ALA A 292 17.70 -11.81 24.65
CA ALA A 292 18.36 -11.09 23.57
C ALA A 292 19.80 -10.70 23.97
N ILE A 293 20.51 -11.64 24.62
CA ILE A 293 21.82 -11.42 25.25
C ILE A 293 22.96 -11.15 24.26
N GLY A 294 22.78 -11.52 22.98
CA GLY A 294 23.76 -11.33 21.91
C GLY A 294 25.04 -12.17 22.05
N SER A 295 25.99 -11.98 21.13
CA SER A 295 27.26 -12.73 21.09
C SER A 295 28.45 -11.83 21.44
N TRP A 296 28.74 -11.70 22.75
CA TRP A 296 29.78 -10.79 23.26
C TRP A 296 31.18 -11.40 23.39
N THR A 297 31.31 -12.71 23.30
CA THR A 297 32.60 -13.40 23.48
C THR A 297 33.36 -13.39 22.16
N ALA A 298 34.60 -12.90 22.13
CA ALA A 298 35.40 -12.98 20.92
C ALA A 298 35.90 -14.41 20.68
N THR A 299 35.91 -14.86 19.43
CA THR A 299 36.53 -16.14 19.07
C THR A 299 38.05 -16.03 19.18
N PRO A 300 38.73 -16.91 19.94
CA PRO A 300 40.19 -16.90 20.05
C PRO A 300 40.85 -17.37 18.75
N MET A 301 42.00 -16.77 18.41
CA MET A 301 42.84 -17.18 17.28
C MET A 301 43.46 -18.55 17.51
N ASN A 302 43.59 -18.98 18.77
CA ASN A 302 44.22 -20.22 19.21
C ASN A 302 45.68 -20.31 18.76
N LEU A 303 46.42 -19.22 18.98
CA LEU A 303 47.83 -19.12 18.59
C LEU A 303 48.74 -19.06 19.82
N PRO A 304 49.95 -19.65 19.75
CA PRO A 304 50.98 -19.39 20.75
C PRO A 304 51.24 -17.88 20.87
N GLY A 305 51.21 -17.35 22.10
CA GLY A 305 51.45 -15.93 22.39
C GLY A 305 50.23 -15.01 22.31
N GLU A 306 49.02 -15.53 22.06
CA GLU A 306 47.79 -14.73 21.97
C GLU A 306 47.43 -13.95 23.24
N ASN A 307 47.82 -14.43 24.42
CA ASN A 307 47.58 -13.75 25.70
C ASN A 307 48.67 -12.72 26.06
N SER A 308 49.53 -12.34 25.11
CA SER A 308 50.60 -11.37 25.35
C SER A 308 50.04 -9.95 25.50
N GLU A 309 50.68 -9.14 26.35
CA GLU A 309 50.39 -7.70 26.45
C GLU A 309 50.54 -7.00 25.08
N GLY A 310 49.52 -6.24 24.68
CA GLY A 310 49.44 -5.61 23.36
C GLY A 310 48.73 -6.45 22.28
N VAL A 311 48.19 -7.62 22.65
CA VAL A 311 47.26 -8.39 21.80
C VAL A 311 45.84 -8.18 22.32
N TRP A 312 44.93 -7.77 21.44
CA TRP A 312 43.54 -7.46 21.76
C TRP A 312 42.59 -8.24 20.86
N THR A 313 41.37 -8.47 21.35
CA THR A 313 40.28 -8.94 20.50
C THR A 313 39.59 -7.75 19.84
N GLY A 314 39.01 -7.93 18.66
CA GLY A 314 38.38 -6.83 17.90
C GLY A 314 37.28 -6.11 18.69
N ILE A 315 36.33 -6.86 19.26
CA ILE A 315 35.28 -6.28 20.12
C ILE A 315 35.89 -5.64 21.36
N GLY A 316 36.88 -6.29 21.99
CA GLY A 316 37.55 -5.76 23.17
C GLY A 316 38.16 -4.39 22.91
N TYR A 317 38.89 -4.27 21.80
CA TYR A 317 39.49 -3.01 21.37
C TYR A 317 38.43 -1.93 21.10
N LEU A 318 37.45 -2.19 20.24
CA LEU A 318 36.41 -1.20 19.90
C LEU A 318 35.58 -0.76 21.11
N ARG A 319 35.32 -1.69 22.04
CA ARG A 319 34.63 -1.39 23.29
C ARG A 319 35.42 -0.44 24.18
N GLU A 320 36.73 -0.66 24.35
CA GLU A 320 37.57 0.24 25.14
C GLU A 320 37.76 1.60 24.44
N VAL A 321 37.80 1.64 23.10
CA VAL A 321 37.78 2.89 22.33
C VAL A 321 36.52 3.69 22.63
N THR A 322 35.37 3.01 22.63
CA THR A 322 34.06 3.62 22.95
C THR A 322 34.02 4.18 24.38
N LYS A 323 34.70 3.53 25.32
CA LYS A 323 34.81 3.98 26.72
C LYS A 323 35.85 5.08 26.93
N GLY A 324 36.69 5.36 25.93
CA GLY A 324 37.84 6.27 26.07
C GLY A 324 38.97 5.69 26.93
N THR A 325 39.04 4.37 27.04
CA THR A 325 40.03 3.62 27.84
C THR A 325 40.92 2.73 26.96
N ASP A 326 40.94 2.99 25.64
CA ASP A 326 41.71 2.20 24.69
C ASP A 326 43.23 2.33 24.86
N PRO A 327 43.98 1.26 24.50
CA PRO A 327 45.44 1.33 24.44
C PRO A 327 45.88 2.25 23.29
N ALA A 328 46.97 2.99 23.49
CA ALA A 328 47.60 3.74 22.40
C ALA A 328 48.05 2.76 21.29
N PRO A 329 47.69 3.00 20.02
CA PRO A 329 47.94 2.03 18.94
C PRO A 329 49.43 1.87 18.59
N GLY A 330 50.27 2.84 18.96
CA GLY A 330 51.69 2.87 18.58
C GLY A 330 51.89 3.16 17.09
N ASP A 331 53.10 2.89 16.58
CA ASP A 331 53.45 3.23 15.19
C ASP A 331 52.92 2.20 14.16
N SER A 332 52.80 0.92 14.52
CA SER A 332 52.43 -0.17 13.60
C SER A 332 51.36 -1.09 14.21
N VAL A 333 50.20 -1.21 13.58
CA VAL A 333 49.08 -2.05 14.04
C VAL A 333 48.83 -3.17 13.03
N VAL A 334 48.60 -4.39 13.52
CA VAL A 334 48.18 -5.52 12.67
C VAL A 334 46.80 -5.99 13.10
N VAL A 335 45.85 -6.02 12.17
CA VAL A 335 44.50 -6.55 12.38
C VAL A 335 44.36 -7.88 11.65
N VAL A 336 43.92 -8.92 12.34
CA VAL A 336 43.68 -10.25 11.76
C VAL A 336 42.18 -10.47 11.61
N GLY A 337 41.68 -10.61 10.40
CA GLY A 337 40.25 -10.82 10.13
C GLY A 337 39.83 -10.23 8.78
N GLY A 338 38.60 -10.51 8.36
CA GLY A 338 38.05 -10.00 7.09
C GLY A 338 36.62 -9.49 7.16
N GLY A 339 35.99 -9.46 8.35
CA GLY A 339 34.64 -8.92 8.54
C GLY A 339 34.64 -7.42 8.78
N ASN A 340 33.44 -6.82 8.88
CA ASN A 340 33.28 -5.39 9.19
C ASN A 340 34.00 -4.99 10.48
N THR A 341 33.98 -5.82 11.53
CA THR A 341 34.75 -5.56 12.77
C THR A 341 36.24 -5.39 12.52
N ALA A 342 36.84 -6.12 11.57
CA ALA A 342 38.25 -5.96 11.23
C ALA A 342 38.52 -4.62 10.53
N ILE A 343 37.62 -4.22 9.62
CA ILE A 343 37.67 -2.89 8.98
C ILE A 343 37.51 -1.78 10.01
N ASP A 344 36.51 -1.88 10.88
CA ASP A 344 36.25 -0.92 11.94
C ASP A 344 37.45 -0.78 12.89
N CYS A 345 38.10 -1.88 13.27
CA CYS A 345 39.33 -1.86 14.05
C CYS A 345 40.47 -1.14 13.32
N ALA A 346 40.67 -1.45 12.03
CA ALA A 346 41.74 -0.87 11.22
C ALA A 346 41.57 0.65 11.04
N ARG A 347 40.38 1.09 10.62
CA ARG A 347 40.03 2.52 10.43
C ARG A 347 40.05 3.30 11.73
N THR A 348 39.66 2.66 12.84
CA THR A 348 39.76 3.25 14.19
C THR A 348 41.21 3.42 14.63
N ALA A 349 42.08 2.43 14.38
CA ALA A 349 43.50 2.52 14.72
C ALA A 349 44.20 3.69 14.01
N ILE A 350 43.87 3.93 12.73
CA ILE A 350 44.37 5.09 11.98
C ILE A 350 43.97 6.41 12.65
N ARG A 351 42.68 6.57 12.99
CA ARG A 351 42.16 7.77 13.67
C ARG A 351 42.75 7.98 15.07
N ARG A 352 43.22 6.91 15.72
CA ARG A 352 43.96 6.96 16.99
C ARG A 352 45.46 7.25 16.82
N GLY A 353 45.91 7.52 15.59
CA GLY A 353 47.27 7.98 15.30
C GLY A 353 48.24 6.87 14.87
N ALA A 354 47.77 5.67 14.53
CA ALA A 354 48.63 4.65 13.94
C ALA A 354 49.22 5.12 12.61
N LYS A 355 50.54 5.08 12.45
CA LYS A 355 51.23 5.48 11.21
C LYS A 355 51.11 4.42 10.12
N ARG A 356 51.02 3.15 10.52
CA ARG A 356 50.90 2.01 9.62
C ARG A 356 49.90 1.01 10.18
N VAL A 357 48.91 0.63 9.37
CA VAL A 357 47.91 -0.38 9.74
C VAL A 357 47.87 -1.44 8.65
N VAL A 358 48.08 -2.70 9.04
CA VAL A 358 48.03 -3.86 8.14
C VAL A 358 46.85 -4.74 8.52
N LEU A 359 45.96 -5.04 7.57
CA LEU A 359 44.87 -5.99 7.75
C LEU A 359 45.21 -7.30 7.03
N LEU A 360 45.33 -8.37 7.79
CA LEU A 360 45.62 -9.72 7.30
C LEU A 360 44.33 -10.52 7.14
N TYR A 361 44.11 -11.03 5.93
CA TYR A 361 43.00 -11.93 5.63
C TYR A 361 43.48 -13.20 4.93
N ARG A 362 43.05 -14.35 5.44
CA ARG A 362 43.48 -15.67 4.98
C ARG A 362 42.91 -16.10 3.61
N ARG A 363 42.04 -15.29 3.00
CA ARG A 363 41.44 -15.53 1.67
C ARG A 363 41.65 -14.30 0.77
N THR A 364 41.04 -14.31 -0.41
CA THR A 364 41.08 -13.16 -1.32
C THR A 364 40.01 -12.13 -0.99
N ARG A 365 40.03 -11.01 -1.70
CA ARG A 365 39.06 -9.92 -1.57
C ARG A 365 37.62 -10.39 -1.81
N ASP A 366 37.41 -11.30 -2.77
CA ASP A 366 36.08 -11.76 -3.17
C ASP A 366 35.38 -12.59 -2.09
N GLU A 367 36.14 -13.29 -1.23
CA GLU A 367 35.57 -14.02 -0.09
C GLU A 367 35.48 -13.18 1.18
N MET A 368 35.85 -11.89 1.15
CA MET A 368 35.88 -11.03 2.33
C MET A 368 34.45 -10.71 2.80
N PRO A 369 34.08 -11.02 4.07
CA PRO A 369 32.72 -10.78 4.55
C PRO A 369 32.39 -9.29 4.83
N ALA A 370 33.38 -8.40 4.85
CA ALA A 370 33.15 -6.97 5.00
C ALA A 370 32.41 -6.38 3.78
N GLN A 371 31.69 -5.28 4.01
CA GLN A 371 30.96 -4.60 2.94
C GLN A 371 31.95 -3.99 1.92
N PRO A 372 31.74 -4.15 0.60
CA PRO A 372 32.72 -3.71 -0.40
C PRO A 372 33.11 -2.22 -0.33
N HIS A 373 32.16 -1.33 -0.06
CA HIS A 373 32.43 0.11 0.07
C HIS A 373 33.28 0.45 1.30
N GLU A 374 33.08 -0.26 2.42
CA GLU A 374 33.90 -0.12 3.64
C GLU A 374 35.36 -0.55 3.40
N VAL A 375 35.57 -1.58 2.57
CA VAL A 375 36.92 -2.02 2.17
C VAL A 375 37.62 -0.95 1.33
N VAL A 376 36.89 -0.37 0.36
CA VAL A 376 37.41 0.73 -0.49
C VAL A 376 37.77 1.95 0.35
N ASP A 377 36.91 2.33 1.29
CA ASP A 377 37.17 3.45 2.20
C ASP A 377 38.37 3.19 3.11
N ALA A 378 38.54 1.96 3.61
CA ALA A 378 39.71 1.59 4.42
C ALA A 378 41.02 1.72 3.63
N GLU A 379 41.05 1.29 2.37
CA GLU A 379 42.21 1.45 1.49
C GLU A 379 42.48 2.93 1.18
N ALA A 380 41.42 3.71 0.91
CA ALA A 380 41.55 5.15 0.69
C ALA A 380 42.11 5.89 1.91
N GLU A 381 41.80 5.42 3.12
CA GLU A 381 42.35 5.92 4.38
C GLU A 381 43.78 5.42 4.68
N GLY A 382 44.33 4.52 3.86
CA GLY A 382 45.72 4.04 3.97
C GLY A 382 45.90 2.71 4.70
N VAL A 383 44.84 1.92 4.90
CA VAL A 383 44.96 0.55 5.43
C VAL A 383 45.62 -0.37 4.39
N GLU A 384 46.72 -1.02 4.77
CA GLU A 384 47.39 -2.03 3.93
C GLU A 384 46.66 -3.37 4.01
N LEU A 385 45.92 -3.75 2.96
CA LEU A 385 45.27 -5.07 2.88
C LEU A 385 46.26 -6.14 2.41
N ARG A 386 46.44 -7.18 3.22
CA ARG A 386 47.29 -8.36 2.93
C ARG A 386 46.42 -9.61 2.88
N PHE A 387 46.05 -9.98 1.66
CA PHE A 387 45.29 -11.19 1.37
C PHE A 387 46.17 -12.44 1.38
N LEU A 388 45.52 -13.61 1.42
CA LEU A 388 46.18 -14.92 1.35
C LEU A 388 47.28 -15.08 2.42
N ALA A 389 47.04 -14.54 3.61
CA ALA A 389 47.96 -14.62 4.73
C ALA A 389 47.23 -15.02 6.01
N ALA A 390 47.79 -15.97 6.76
CA ALA A 390 47.27 -16.31 8.08
C ALA A 390 48.37 -16.32 9.14
N PRO A 391 48.06 -15.90 10.38
CA PRO A 391 49.00 -15.94 11.48
C PRO A 391 49.23 -17.37 12.01
N THR A 392 50.45 -17.65 12.47
CA THR A 392 50.87 -18.95 13.03
C THR A 392 51.31 -18.85 14.48
N SER A 393 51.94 -17.74 14.90
CA SER A 393 52.33 -17.49 16.29
C SER A 393 52.63 -16.00 16.54
N ILE A 394 52.57 -15.59 17.81
CA ILE A 394 52.92 -14.26 18.27
C ILE A 394 54.12 -14.38 19.21
N VAL A 395 55.18 -13.62 18.94
CA VAL A 395 56.40 -13.61 19.74
C VAL A 395 56.73 -12.18 20.18
N ARG A 396 57.21 -12.01 21.41
CA ARG A 396 57.70 -10.70 21.89
C ARG A 396 59.21 -10.63 21.69
N GLU A 397 59.67 -9.68 20.90
CA GLU A 397 61.09 -9.47 20.61
C GLU A 397 61.46 -7.99 20.83
N ASN A 398 62.51 -7.73 21.62
CA ASN A 398 63.04 -6.38 21.89
C ASN A 398 61.98 -5.34 22.35
N GLY A 399 60.96 -5.77 23.11
CA GLY A 399 59.89 -4.90 23.60
C GLY A 399 58.74 -4.64 22.61
N GLY A 400 58.82 -5.15 21.38
CA GLY A 400 57.74 -5.11 20.39
C GLY A 400 57.09 -6.48 20.14
N LEU A 401 55.94 -6.50 19.47
CA LEU A 401 55.27 -7.73 19.06
C LEU A 401 55.67 -8.10 17.63
N VAL A 402 55.87 -9.40 17.39
CA VAL A 402 56.16 -9.97 16.07
C VAL A 402 55.11 -11.03 15.78
N LEU A 403 54.28 -10.78 14.79
CA LEU A 403 53.31 -11.75 14.28
C LEU A 403 53.98 -12.58 13.19
N ARG A 404 54.16 -13.88 13.43
CA ARG A 404 54.58 -14.83 12.40
C ARG A 404 53.37 -15.26 11.60
N CYS A 405 53.52 -15.27 10.29
CA CYS A 405 52.48 -15.58 9.32
C CYS A 405 52.99 -16.57 8.28
N MET A 406 52.07 -17.16 7.56
CA MET A 406 52.35 -17.97 6.38
C MET A 406 51.41 -17.60 5.24
N GLU A 407 51.86 -17.84 4.01
CA GLU A 407 51.04 -17.65 2.83
C GLU A 407 49.99 -18.76 2.69
N MET A 408 48.87 -18.41 2.07
CA MET A 408 47.72 -19.27 1.83
C MET A 408 47.44 -19.34 0.33
N VAL A 409 46.91 -20.47 -0.12
CA VAL A 409 46.27 -20.61 -1.44
C VAL A 409 44.83 -21.07 -1.26
N LEU A 410 43.96 -20.76 -2.22
CA LEU A 410 42.58 -21.20 -2.17
C LEU A 410 42.43 -22.61 -2.75
N GLY A 411 41.99 -23.54 -1.92
CA GLY A 411 41.51 -24.85 -2.35
C GLY A 411 40.05 -24.84 -2.78
N GLU A 412 39.44 -26.03 -2.83
CA GLU A 412 38.05 -26.21 -3.22
C GLU A 412 37.05 -25.44 -2.33
N PRO A 413 35.92 -24.99 -2.89
CA PRO A 413 34.83 -24.41 -2.13
C PRO A 413 34.26 -25.41 -1.12
N ASP A 414 33.92 -24.92 0.07
CA ASP A 414 33.16 -25.67 1.05
C ASP A 414 31.65 -25.69 0.70
N ARG A 415 30.83 -26.30 1.56
CA ARG A 415 29.37 -26.38 1.36
C ARG A 415 28.66 -25.02 1.32
N SER A 416 29.31 -23.94 1.79
CA SER A 416 28.81 -22.57 1.69
C SER A 416 29.24 -21.87 0.38
N GLY A 417 29.97 -22.57 -0.50
CA GLY A 417 30.56 -21.99 -1.71
C GLY A 417 31.87 -21.24 -1.47
N ARG A 418 32.30 -21.07 -0.21
CA ARG A 418 33.53 -20.32 0.12
C ARG A 418 34.75 -21.22 -0.01
N ARG A 419 35.75 -20.75 -0.74
CA ARG A 419 37.01 -21.48 -0.93
C ARG A 419 37.77 -21.65 0.39
N ARG A 420 38.28 -22.86 0.61
CA ARG A 420 39.06 -23.19 1.81
C ARG A 420 40.48 -22.65 1.67
N PRO A 421 41.01 -21.90 2.65
CA PRO A 421 42.41 -21.51 2.65
C PRO A 421 43.28 -22.74 2.99
N VAL A 422 44.34 -22.96 2.20
CA VAL A 422 45.31 -24.04 2.33
C VAL A 422 46.69 -23.44 2.56
N PRO A 423 47.42 -23.83 3.61
CA PRO A 423 48.76 -23.32 3.88
C PRO A 423 49.77 -23.64 2.78
N VAL A 424 50.66 -22.70 2.46
CA VAL A 424 51.82 -22.93 1.60
C VAL A 424 53.04 -23.24 2.49
N GLU A 425 53.52 -24.48 2.47
CA GLU A 425 54.68 -24.88 3.28
C GLU A 425 55.96 -24.12 2.87
N GLY A 426 56.73 -23.65 3.85
CA GLY A 426 57.98 -22.90 3.64
C GLY A 426 57.82 -21.41 3.27
N SER A 427 56.60 -20.87 3.36
CA SER A 427 56.26 -19.47 3.04
C SER A 427 56.24 -18.54 4.27
N ASP A 428 56.93 -18.90 5.34
CA ASP A 428 56.87 -18.17 6.62
C ASP A 428 57.46 -16.76 6.52
N PHE A 429 56.74 -15.77 7.02
CA PHE A 429 57.18 -14.38 7.14
C PHE A 429 56.75 -13.76 8.47
N ALA A 430 57.31 -12.60 8.83
CA ALA A 430 57.05 -11.95 10.09
C ALA A 430 56.68 -10.47 9.91
N ILE A 431 55.69 -9.99 10.67
CA ILE A 431 55.26 -8.60 10.69
C ILE A 431 55.47 -8.04 12.11
N LYS A 432 56.23 -6.94 12.21
CA LYS A 432 56.41 -6.22 13.46
C LYS A 432 55.23 -5.30 13.74
N ALA A 433 54.74 -5.33 14.98
CA ALA A 433 53.60 -4.56 15.43
C ALA A 433 53.81 -4.02 16.85
N SER A 434 53.24 -2.85 17.12
CA SER A 434 53.01 -2.31 18.46
C SER A 434 51.73 -2.87 19.07
N LEU A 435 50.72 -3.14 18.23
CA LEU A 435 49.41 -3.65 18.62
C LEU A 435 48.95 -4.74 17.63
N ILE A 436 48.44 -5.85 18.14
CA ILE A 436 47.83 -6.92 17.32
C ILE A 436 46.36 -7.06 17.71
N ILE A 437 45.44 -7.02 16.75
CA ILE A 437 44.00 -7.12 16.99
C ILE A 437 43.43 -8.35 16.27
N GLY A 438 42.94 -9.33 17.02
CA GLY A 438 42.24 -10.51 16.50
C GLY A 438 40.74 -10.25 16.33
N ALA A 439 40.27 -10.10 15.09
CA ALA A 439 38.88 -9.82 14.72
C ALA A 439 38.31 -10.96 13.84
N ILE A 440 38.32 -12.19 14.37
CA ILE A 440 38.03 -13.41 13.61
C ILE A 440 36.64 -14.03 13.87
N GLY A 441 35.83 -13.44 14.75
CA GLY A 441 34.48 -13.91 15.05
C GLY A 441 34.02 -13.60 16.47
N GLN A 442 32.76 -13.94 16.76
CA GLN A 442 32.17 -13.81 18.09
C GLN A 442 31.32 -15.06 18.39
N SER A 443 31.08 -15.33 19.66
CA SER A 443 30.24 -16.41 20.15
C SER A 443 29.40 -15.96 21.35
N THR A 444 28.32 -16.70 21.60
CA THR A 444 27.41 -16.46 22.71
C THR A 444 27.97 -17.06 23.99
N ASN A 445 27.95 -16.28 25.09
CA ASN A 445 28.23 -16.84 26.41
C ASN A 445 26.91 -17.32 27.03
N THR A 446 26.74 -18.64 27.13
CA THR A 446 25.58 -19.29 27.74
C THR A 446 25.91 -20.01 29.05
N GLN A 447 27.15 -19.88 29.55
CA GLN A 447 27.64 -20.65 30.71
C GLN A 447 26.83 -20.38 31.99
N PHE A 448 26.26 -19.19 32.12
CA PHE A 448 25.45 -18.84 33.28
C PHE A 448 24.11 -19.60 33.33
N LEU A 449 23.62 -20.16 32.21
CA LEU A 449 22.38 -20.94 32.18
C LEU A 449 22.54 -22.34 32.80
N TYR A 450 23.77 -22.85 32.93
CA TYR A 450 23.99 -24.20 33.48
C TYR A 450 23.56 -24.37 34.94
N ASN A 451 23.53 -23.28 35.71
CA ASN A 451 23.15 -23.26 37.12
C ASN A 451 21.82 -22.50 37.35
N ASP A 452 21.00 -22.37 36.31
CA ASP A 452 19.71 -21.66 36.30
C ASP A 452 18.65 -22.55 35.60
N LEU A 453 17.62 -21.98 34.99
CA LEU A 453 16.65 -22.71 34.17
C LEU A 453 17.31 -23.45 32.97
N PRO A 454 16.96 -24.73 32.71
CA PRO A 454 17.63 -25.59 31.74
C PRO A 454 17.20 -25.32 30.29
N VAL A 455 17.46 -24.11 29.79
CA VAL A 455 17.21 -23.75 28.40
C VAL A 455 18.12 -24.57 27.46
N ARG A 456 17.52 -25.25 26.49
CA ARG A 456 18.24 -26.09 25.53
C ARG A 456 19.15 -25.26 24.63
N LEU A 457 20.37 -25.75 24.44
CA LEU A 457 21.36 -25.16 23.53
C LEU A 457 21.56 -26.06 22.30
N ASN A 458 21.81 -25.43 21.16
CA ASN A 458 22.17 -26.14 19.95
C ASN A 458 23.63 -26.63 19.99
N LYS A 459 24.07 -27.35 18.95
CA LYS A 459 25.45 -27.90 18.85
C LYS A 459 26.58 -26.85 18.88
N TRP A 460 26.27 -25.58 18.67
CA TRP A 460 27.22 -24.46 18.66
C TRP A 460 27.26 -23.72 20.00
N GLY A 461 26.40 -24.08 20.96
CA GLY A 461 26.30 -23.43 22.26
C GLY A 461 25.38 -22.20 22.30
N ASP A 462 24.69 -21.91 21.20
CA ASP A 462 23.64 -20.88 21.12
C ASP A 462 22.28 -21.44 21.59
N ILE A 463 21.36 -20.55 21.95
CA ILE A 463 20.03 -20.94 22.45
C ILE A 463 19.19 -21.55 21.33
N GLU A 464 18.61 -22.72 21.57
CA GLU A 464 17.71 -23.39 20.63
C GLU A 464 16.27 -22.86 20.79
N ILE A 465 15.61 -22.56 19.67
CA ILE A 465 14.22 -22.09 19.62
C ILE A 465 13.41 -22.83 18.56
N ASP A 466 12.10 -22.84 18.70
CA ASP A 466 11.19 -23.08 17.58
C ASP A 466 11.25 -21.88 16.63
N GLY A 467 11.70 -22.11 15.40
CA GLY A 467 11.88 -21.05 14.41
C GLY A 467 10.58 -20.41 13.91
N SER A 468 9.41 -20.96 14.23
CA SER A 468 8.09 -20.42 13.87
C SER A 468 7.43 -19.65 15.02
N THR A 469 7.58 -20.13 16.26
CA THR A 469 6.97 -19.51 17.46
C THR A 469 7.94 -18.67 18.29
N MET A 470 9.25 -18.74 18.02
CA MET A 470 10.32 -18.09 18.79
C MET A 470 10.47 -18.60 20.24
N GLU A 471 9.72 -19.64 20.62
CA GLU A 471 9.75 -20.22 21.96
C GLU A 471 11.06 -21.00 22.18
N ALA A 472 11.66 -20.83 23.36
CA ALA A 472 12.73 -21.68 23.84
C ALA A 472 12.16 -22.98 24.43
N SER A 473 13.02 -23.86 24.97
CA SER A 473 12.56 -25.12 25.57
C SER A 473 11.71 -24.96 26.82
N GLU A 474 11.82 -23.82 27.51
CA GLU A 474 11.12 -23.52 28.75
C GLU A 474 9.89 -22.64 28.52
N SER A 475 8.81 -22.93 29.25
CA SER A 475 7.55 -22.18 29.12
C SER A 475 7.74 -20.70 29.45
N LYS A 476 7.01 -19.81 28.77
CA LYS A 476 7.12 -18.35 28.86
C LYS A 476 8.47 -17.75 28.42
N VAL A 477 9.45 -18.56 28.03
CA VAL A 477 10.79 -18.10 27.63
C VAL A 477 10.92 -18.10 26.11
N PHE A 478 11.33 -16.97 25.57
CA PHE A 478 11.58 -16.74 24.15
C PHE A 478 13.03 -16.30 23.94
N ALA A 479 13.60 -16.52 22.76
CA ALA A 479 14.95 -16.05 22.46
C ALA A 479 15.10 -15.61 20.99
N GLY A 480 16.05 -14.71 20.72
CA GLY A 480 16.34 -14.29 19.35
C GLY A 480 17.45 -13.24 19.24
N GLY A 481 17.84 -12.95 17.99
CA GLY A 481 19.05 -12.20 17.68
C GLY A 481 20.29 -13.11 17.75
N ASP A 482 21.46 -12.49 17.94
CA ASP A 482 22.74 -13.21 17.77
C ASP A 482 22.92 -14.39 18.73
N CYS A 483 22.24 -14.40 19.89
CA CYS A 483 22.31 -15.53 20.83
C CYS A 483 21.57 -16.79 20.38
N VAL A 484 20.90 -16.75 19.23
CA VAL A 484 20.24 -17.90 18.57
C VAL A 484 20.94 -18.23 17.25
N THR A 485 21.26 -17.22 16.46
CA THR A 485 21.81 -17.38 15.10
C THR A 485 23.34 -17.39 15.03
N GLY A 486 24.01 -16.96 16.10
CA GLY A 486 25.36 -16.42 16.05
C GLY A 486 25.37 -14.99 15.50
N PRO A 487 26.56 -14.35 15.39
CA PRO A 487 26.69 -12.95 14.98
C PRO A 487 26.04 -12.66 13.63
N ALA A 488 25.01 -11.82 13.64
CA ALA A 488 24.23 -11.45 12.47
C ALA A 488 24.29 -9.92 12.23
N THR A 489 23.54 -9.45 11.24
CA THR A 489 23.42 -8.02 10.94
C THR A 489 22.36 -7.35 11.84
N VAL A 490 22.48 -6.03 12.02
CA VAL A 490 21.50 -5.27 12.84
C VAL A 490 20.06 -5.48 12.38
N ILE A 491 19.83 -5.56 11.06
CA ILE A 491 18.49 -5.74 10.50
C ILE A 491 17.91 -7.14 10.74
N GLU A 492 18.76 -8.17 10.83
CA GLU A 492 18.34 -9.54 11.22
C GLU A 492 17.97 -9.59 12.71
N ALA A 493 18.75 -8.92 13.56
CA ALA A 493 18.42 -8.79 14.98
C ALA A 493 17.09 -8.03 15.19
N VAL A 494 16.87 -6.94 14.45
CA VAL A 494 15.59 -6.22 14.43
C VAL A 494 14.42 -7.13 14.04
N ALA A 495 14.61 -7.95 12.99
CA ALA A 495 13.60 -8.89 12.54
C ALA A 495 13.27 -9.94 13.63
N ALA A 496 14.29 -10.48 14.29
CA ALA A 496 14.12 -11.44 15.38
C ALA A 496 13.36 -10.84 16.57
N GLY A 497 13.72 -9.63 16.99
CA GLY A 497 13.04 -8.91 18.08
C GLY A 497 11.57 -8.64 17.78
N ARG A 498 11.24 -8.20 16.56
CA ARG A 498 9.86 -7.99 16.12
C ARG A 498 9.04 -9.28 16.16
N ARG A 499 9.59 -10.37 15.64
CA ARG A 499 8.92 -11.69 15.64
C ARG A 499 8.70 -12.20 17.06
N ALA A 500 9.67 -12.00 17.95
CA ALA A 500 9.55 -12.37 19.35
C ALA A 500 8.49 -11.54 20.08
N ALA A 501 8.41 -10.23 19.84
CA ALA A 501 7.34 -9.40 20.42
C ALA A 501 5.94 -9.87 20.01
N TRP A 502 5.77 -10.21 18.74
CA TRP A 502 4.50 -10.77 18.25
C TRP A 502 4.17 -12.12 18.89
N ALA A 503 5.16 -13.01 19.01
CA ALA A 503 4.98 -14.32 19.66
C ALA A 503 4.62 -14.17 21.14
N MET A 504 5.33 -13.29 21.86
CA MET A 504 5.04 -12.99 23.27
C MET A 504 3.63 -12.40 23.45
N ASP A 505 3.22 -11.45 22.61
CA ASP A 505 1.86 -10.89 22.62
C ASP A 505 0.81 -12.00 22.46
N GLN A 506 0.96 -12.89 21.46
CA GLN A 506 0.05 -14.02 21.27
C GLN A 506 0.02 -14.94 22.50
N PHE A 507 1.19 -15.27 23.05
CA PHE A 507 1.29 -16.13 24.20
C PHE A 507 0.59 -15.53 25.43
N VAL A 508 0.87 -14.28 25.79
CA VAL A 508 0.32 -13.67 27.01
C VAL A 508 -1.17 -13.30 26.89
N THR A 509 -1.68 -13.09 25.66
CA THR A 509 -3.08 -12.73 25.42
C THR A 509 -3.97 -13.93 25.08
N LYS A 510 -3.45 -14.95 24.39
CA LYS A 510 -4.21 -16.12 23.89
C LYS A 510 -3.82 -17.44 24.57
N GLY A 511 -2.68 -17.49 25.26
CA GLY A 511 -2.15 -18.69 25.91
C GLY A 511 -1.37 -19.65 25.00
N TYR A 512 -1.22 -19.33 23.72
CA TYR A 512 -0.44 -20.12 22.75
C TYR A 512 0.06 -19.24 21.61
N VAL A 513 1.14 -19.68 20.96
CA VAL A 513 1.67 -19.05 19.75
C VAL A 513 1.29 -19.89 18.53
N ARG A 514 0.69 -19.26 17.52
CA ARG A 514 0.68 -19.83 16.16
C ARG A 514 1.79 -19.13 15.39
N GLY A 515 2.58 -19.85 14.60
CA GLY A 515 3.52 -19.20 13.69
C GLY A 515 2.80 -18.22 12.75
N GLU A 516 3.50 -17.16 12.33
CA GLU A 516 2.95 -16.18 11.35
C GLU A 516 2.59 -16.95 10.06
N PRO A 517 1.32 -16.98 9.63
CA PRO A 517 0.93 -17.69 8.41
C PRO A 517 1.65 -17.06 7.21
N ALA A 518 2.46 -17.86 6.50
CA ALA A 518 3.08 -17.38 5.27
C ALA A 518 1.99 -17.10 4.23
N SER A 519 1.89 -15.84 3.79
CA SER A 519 1.04 -15.49 2.67
C SER A 519 1.62 -16.04 1.38
N TYR A 520 0.77 -16.51 0.46
CA TYR A 520 1.21 -16.88 -0.88
C TYR A 520 1.91 -15.69 -1.55
N ASN A 521 3.06 -15.96 -2.17
CA ASN A 521 3.84 -14.95 -2.87
C ASN A 521 4.33 -15.53 -4.19
N CYS A 522 3.75 -15.05 -5.30
CA CYS A 522 4.29 -15.33 -6.63
C CYS A 522 5.59 -14.55 -6.82
N SER A 523 6.55 -15.15 -7.52
CA SER A 523 7.84 -14.54 -7.85
C SER A 523 8.16 -14.75 -9.34
N ARG A 524 8.83 -13.77 -9.94
CA ARG A 524 9.44 -13.91 -11.28
C ARG A 524 10.90 -14.37 -11.24
N GLY A 525 11.40 -14.76 -10.07
CA GLY A 525 12.78 -15.23 -9.90
C GLY A 525 13.77 -14.12 -9.53
N SER A 526 15.04 -14.50 -9.55
CA SER A 526 16.22 -13.69 -9.31
C SER A 526 16.57 -12.80 -10.52
N LEU A 527 17.64 -12.00 -10.43
CA LEU A 527 18.10 -11.18 -11.55
C LEU A 527 18.57 -12.03 -12.74
N GLU A 528 19.09 -13.22 -12.46
CA GLU A 528 19.60 -14.17 -13.45
C GLU A 528 18.49 -14.87 -14.24
N ASP A 529 17.30 -14.98 -13.66
CA ASP A 529 16.14 -15.66 -14.27
C ASP A 529 15.36 -14.77 -15.25
N LEU A 530 15.60 -13.46 -15.21
CA LEU A 530 14.81 -12.47 -15.95
C LEU A 530 15.39 -12.23 -17.36
N PRO A 531 14.54 -12.26 -18.41
CA PRO A 531 14.97 -11.91 -19.77
C PRO A 531 15.45 -10.46 -19.85
N ARG A 532 16.66 -10.24 -20.39
CA ARG A 532 17.30 -8.91 -20.44
C ARG A 532 16.59 -7.94 -21.38
N ASP A 533 16.00 -8.45 -22.45
CA ASP A 533 15.26 -7.71 -23.46
C ASP A 533 14.05 -6.95 -22.87
N GLU A 534 13.46 -7.45 -21.78
CA GLU A 534 12.39 -6.74 -21.05
C GLU A 534 12.81 -5.38 -20.48
N PHE A 535 14.12 -5.17 -20.28
CA PHE A 535 14.68 -4.00 -19.62
C PHE A 535 15.33 -3.00 -20.59
N GLU A 536 15.56 -3.39 -21.84
CA GLU A 536 16.27 -2.56 -22.83
C GLU A 536 15.56 -1.26 -23.17
N ALA A 537 14.22 -1.25 -23.15
CA ALA A 537 13.42 -0.05 -23.43
C ALA A 537 13.31 0.93 -22.25
N ARG A 538 13.90 0.60 -21.08
CA ARG A 538 13.81 1.45 -19.87
C ARG A 538 14.83 2.58 -19.93
N PRO A 539 14.47 3.80 -19.50
CA PRO A 539 15.42 4.91 -19.45
C PRO A 539 16.50 4.68 -18.37
N THR A 540 17.74 4.93 -18.76
CA THR A 540 18.89 4.99 -17.85
C THR A 540 18.84 6.29 -17.04
N LEU A 541 18.98 6.20 -15.72
CA LEU A 541 19.05 7.33 -14.79
C LEU A 541 20.25 7.15 -13.86
N LEU A 542 21.03 8.22 -13.69
CA LEU A 542 22.17 8.22 -12.78
C LEU A 542 21.73 7.99 -11.33
N ARG A 543 22.51 7.19 -10.61
CA ARG A 543 22.34 6.99 -9.17
C ARG A 543 22.90 8.20 -8.45
N HIS A 544 22.17 8.73 -7.48
CA HIS A 544 22.72 9.77 -6.61
C HIS A 544 23.80 9.14 -5.71
N GLU A 545 24.95 9.79 -5.63
CA GLU A 545 26.04 9.37 -4.75
C GLU A 545 25.82 9.92 -3.34
N MET A 546 26.20 9.15 -2.32
CA MET A 546 26.18 9.62 -0.92
C MET A 546 27.27 10.69 -0.75
N PRO A 547 26.92 11.94 -0.40
CA PRO A 547 27.92 12.94 -0.09
C PRO A 547 28.73 12.49 1.14
N ALA A 548 30.05 12.66 1.08
CA ALA A 548 30.94 12.23 2.16
C ALA A 548 32.10 13.21 2.36
N GLU A 549 32.64 13.23 3.57
CA GLU A 549 33.84 13.98 3.93
C GLU A 549 35.05 13.60 3.07
N SER A 550 35.99 14.54 2.88
CA SER A 550 37.24 14.25 2.18
C SER A 550 38.09 13.25 2.96
N VAL A 551 38.87 12.42 2.27
CA VAL A 551 39.79 11.45 2.92
C VAL A 551 40.69 12.15 3.96
N SER A 552 41.20 13.34 3.65
CA SER A 552 42.02 14.11 4.60
C SER A 552 41.28 14.49 5.88
N ALA A 553 39.99 14.82 5.82
CA ALA A 553 39.17 15.13 6.99
C ALA A 553 38.88 13.87 7.82
N ARG A 554 38.56 12.75 7.15
CA ARG A 554 38.23 11.45 7.78
C ARG A 554 39.32 10.93 8.73
N LEU A 555 40.58 11.27 8.48
CA LEU A 555 41.75 10.79 9.24
C LEU A 555 41.96 11.52 10.57
N THR A 556 41.36 12.69 10.75
CA THR A 556 41.71 13.60 11.85
C THR A 556 40.88 13.41 13.12
N ASP A 557 39.66 12.91 12.98
CA ASP A 557 38.74 12.73 14.09
C ASP A 557 37.69 11.64 13.80
N PHE A 558 36.67 11.59 14.66
CA PHE A 558 35.59 10.60 14.62
C PHE A 558 34.27 11.19 14.13
N ARG A 559 34.28 12.34 13.43
CA ARG A 559 33.06 12.89 12.82
C ARG A 559 32.50 11.90 11.80
N GLU A 560 31.17 11.94 11.66
CA GLU A 560 30.45 11.10 10.73
C GLU A 560 30.95 11.34 9.29
N VAL A 561 31.25 10.25 8.57
CA VAL A 561 31.88 10.34 7.23
C VAL A 561 30.86 10.69 6.16
N GLU A 562 29.71 10.05 6.17
CA GLU A 562 28.65 10.26 5.19
C GLU A 562 27.70 11.37 5.66
N LEU A 563 27.37 12.31 4.79
CA LEU A 563 26.62 13.54 5.14
C LEU A 563 25.10 13.44 4.93
N GLY A 564 24.62 12.37 4.28
CA GLY A 564 23.20 12.18 3.98
C GLY A 564 22.73 12.89 2.71
N TYR A 565 21.49 12.62 2.30
CA TYR A 565 20.86 13.24 1.13
C TYR A 565 20.10 14.51 1.51
N THR A 566 19.99 15.42 0.54
CA THR A 566 18.95 16.46 0.62
C THR A 566 17.58 15.87 0.30
N ALA A 567 16.51 16.61 0.62
CA ALA A 567 15.15 16.21 0.25
C ALA A 567 14.97 16.06 -1.27
N ALA A 568 15.65 16.89 -2.07
CA ALA A 568 15.60 16.80 -3.53
C ALA A 568 16.29 15.53 -4.03
N ASP A 569 17.49 15.21 -3.53
CA ASP A 569 18.23 14.01 -3.91
C ASP A 569 17.47 12.74 -3.51
N ALA A 570 16.92 12.70 -2.30
CA ALA A 570 16.14 11.56 -1.82
C ALA A 570 14.89 11.31 -2.67
N ARG A 571 14.17 12.38 -3.05
CA ARG A 571 13.00 12.30 -3.94
C ARG A 571 13.39 11.79 -5.33
N ALA A 572 14.42 12.38 -5.92
CA ALA A 572 14.89 12.02 -7.25
C ALA A 572 15.41 10.55 -7.28
N GLU A 573 16.14 10.13 -6.25
CA GLU A 573 16.62 8.77 -6.12
C GLU A 573 15.47 7.77 -5.90
N ALA A 574 14.49 8.11 -5.06
CA ALA A 574 13.33 7.25 -4.82
C ALA A 574 12.46 7.08 -6.09
N ALA A 575 12.35 8.13 -6.92
CA ALA A 575 11.62 8.12 -8.19
C ALA A 575 12.22 7.15 -9.23
N ARG A 576 13.48 6.72 -9.07
CA ARG A 576 14.10 5.68 -9.92
C ARG A 576 13.46 4.29 -9.74
N CYS A 577 12.67 4.07 -8.68
CA CYS A 577 12.05 2.77 -8.38
C CYS A 577 11.10 2.29 -9.50
N MET A 578 11.34 1.08 -10.03
CA MET A 578 10.52 0.47 -11.09
C MET A 578 9.20 -0.16 -10.61
N LYS A 579 8.88 -0.09 -9.31
CA LYS A 579 7.62 -0.58 -8.71
C LYS A 579 7.32 -2.06 -9.07
N CYS A 580 8.32 -2.94 -8.87
CA CYS A 580 8.29 -4.35 -9.31
C CYS A 580 7.20 -5.22 -8.67
N GLY A 581 6.77 -4.92 -7.44
CA GLY A 581 5.77 -5.70 -6.71
C GLY A 581 4.34 -5.28 -7.02
N CYS A 582 3.39 -6.20 -6.90
CA CYS A 582 1.98 -5.98 -7.15
C CYS A 582 1.36 -5.02 -6.12
N LYS A 583 0.68 -3.97 -6.61
CA LYS A 583 -0.03 -2.99 -5.77
C LYS A 583 -1.23 -3.60 -5.03
N GLU A 584 -1.92 -4.54 -5.68
CA GLU A 584 -3.12 -5.19 -5.15
C GLU A 584 -2.81 -6.30 -4.11
N ARG A 585 -1.54 -6.52 -3.73
CA ARG A 585 -1.15 -7.69 -2.91
C ARG A 585 -1.87 -7.81 -1.56
N PHE A 586 -2.38 -6.71 -1.01
CA PHE A 586 -3.09 -6.71 0.27
C PHE A 586 -4.55 -7.14 0.13
N ASP A 587 -5.17 -6.82 -1.01
CA ASP A 587 -6.60 -7.03 -1.28
C ASP A 587 -6.86 -8.00 -2.45
N CYS A 588 -5.82 -8.65 -2.96
CA CYS A 588 -5.90 -9.60 -4.08
C CYS A 588 -6.60 -10.90 -3.68
N ASP A 589 -7.83 -11.09 -4.17
CA ASP A 589 -8.63 -12.30 -3.94
C ASP A 589 -7.86 -13.58 -4.31
N LEU A 590 -7.12 -13.58 -5.43
CA LEU A 590 -6.31 -14.73 -5.85
C LEU A 590 -5.25 -15.10 -4.81
N ARG A 591 -4.55 -14.10 -4.25
CA ARG A 591 -3.51 -14.30 -3.23
C ARG A 591 -4.13 -14.82 -1.93
N GLN A 592 -5.28 -14.27 -1.54
CA GLN A 592 -6.00 -14.72 -0.34
C GLN A 592 -6.48 -16.17 -0.48
N VAL A 593 -7.06 -16.53 -1.63
CA VAL A 593 -7.48 -17.90 -1.92
C VAL A 593 -6.29 -18.86 -1.94
N ALA A 594 -5.17 -18.50 -2.58
CA ALA A 594 -3.97 -19.32 -2.60
C ALA A 594 -3.38 -19.53 -1.20
N THR A 595 -3.39 -18.48 -0.37
CA THR A 595 -2.96 -18.56 1.03
C THR A 595 -3.87 -19.48 1.84
N LYS A 596 -5.20 -19.32 1.74
CA LYS A 596 -6.18 -20.18 2.43
C LYS A 596 -6.07 -21.65 2.00
N ALA A 597 -5.76 -21.90 0.72
CA ALA A 597 -5.56 -23.25 0.18
C ALA A 597 -4.17 -23.84 0.48
N ALA A 598 -3.31 -23.13 1.23
CA ALA A 598 -1.94 -23.53 1.55
C ALA A 598 -1.13 -23.91 0.28
N VAL A 599 -1.31 -23.14 -0.79
CA VAL A 599 -0.50 -23.25 -2.01
C VAL A 599 0.86 -22.65 -1.72
N THR A 600 1.91 -23.36 -2.11
CA THR A 600 3.28 -22.86 -2.11
C THR A 600 3.67 -22.52 -3.53
N TYR A 601 4.38 -21.41 -3.72
CA TYR A 601 4.92 -21.10 -5.04
C TYR A 601 5.91 -22.19 -5.45
N VAL A 602 5.73 -22.72 -6.66
CA VAL A 602 6.64 -23.66 -7.32
C VAL A 602 7.03 -23.04 -8.64
N GLU A 603 8.30 -23.10 -8.99
CA GLU A 603 8.77 -22.63 -10.28
C GLU A 603 8.07 -23.41 -11.40
N PRO A 604 7.44 -22.73 -12.38
CA PRO A 604 6.74 -23.41 -13.45
C PRO A 604 7.69 -24.23 -14.34
N LEU A 605 7.21 -25.38 -14.83
CA LEU A 605 7.95 -26.23 -15.78
C LEU A 605 7.98 -25.63 -17.20
N HIS A 606 7.11 -24.67 -17.51
CA HIS A 606 7.02 -24.00 -18.79
C HIS A 606 7.48 -22.55 -18.71
N LEU A 607 7.93 -22.01 -19.84
CA LEU A 607 8.21 -20.58 -19.95
C LEU A 607 6.91 -19.79 -19.80
N ARG A 608 6.86 -18.87 -18.84
CA ARG A 608 5.79 -17.88 -18.73
C ARG A 608 6.18 -16.65 -19.57
N PRO A 609 5.64 -16.47 -20.79
CA PRO A 609 6.01 -15.32 -21.61
C PRO A 609 5.63 -14.02 -20.90
N HIS A 610 6.58 -13.10 -20.80
CA HIS A 610 6.29 -11.76 -20.31
C HIS A 610 5.49 -10.97 -21.34
N SER A 611 4.59 -10.13 -20.85
CA SER A 611 3.74 -9.28 -21.66
C SER A 611 4.01 -7.83 -21.30
N LEU A 612 4.23 -6.99 -22.31
CA LEU A 612 4.26 -5.55 -22.09
C LEU A 612 2.93 -5.09 -21.49
N ILE A 613 3.01 -4.19 -20.50
CA ILE A 613 1.83 -3.55 -19.91
C ILE A 613 1.18 -2.67 -20.98
N VAL A 614 -0.10 -2.91 -21.26
CA VAL A 614 -0.85 -2.17 -22.27
C VAL A 614 -1.41 -0.89 -21.66
N ARG A 615 -1.08 0.24 -22.28
CA ARG A 615 -1.50 1.61 -21.89
C ARG A 615 -2.14 2.34 -23.07
N ASP A 616 -3.20 1.75 -23.60
CA ASP A 616 -3.95 2.22 -24.76
C ASP A 616 -5.27 2.92 -24.39
N HIS A 617 -5.36 3.33 -23.12
CA HIS A 617 -6.41 4.16 -22.56
C HIS A 617 -5.77 5.15 -21.55
N PRO A 618 -6.22 6.41 -21.45
CA PRO A 618 -5.58 7.41 -20.58
C PRO A 618 -5.50 7.01 -19.11
N PHE A 619 -6.50 6.28 -18.61
CA PHE A 619 -6.61 5.92 -17.19
C PHE A 619 -6.67 4.42 -16.89
N ILE A 620 -6.91 3.54 -17.87
CA ILE A 620 -7.09 2.09 -17.62
C ILE A 620 -5.83 1.38 -18.10
N ILE A 621 -5.28 0.52 -17.26
CA ILE A 621 -4.03 -0.20 -17.48
C ILE A 621 -4.33 -1.70 -17.54
N ARG A 622 -3.74 -2.40 -18.51
CA ARG A 622 -3.87 -3.86 -18.62
C ARG A 622 -2.52 -4.53 -18.48
N ASP A 623 -2.36 -5.29 -17.42
CA ASP A 623 -1.17 -6.08 -17.11
C ASP A 623 -1.50 -7.57 -17.23
N HIS A 624 -1.31 -8.11 -18.44
CA HIS A 624 -1.62 -9.52 -18.73
C HIS A 624 -0.77 -10.50 -17.93
N ASN A 625 0.37 -10.08 -17.35
CA ASN A 625 1.18 -10.93 -16.49
C ASN A 625 0.47 -11.31 -15.19
N LYS A 626 -0.58 -10.57 -14.81
CA LYS A 626 -1.42 -10.87 -13.63
C LYS A 626 -2.71 -11.60 -13.99
N CYS A 627 -3.06 -11.70 -15.26
CA CYS A 627 -4.35 -12.22 -15.69
C CYS A 627 -4.43 -13.74 -15.49
N ILE A 628 -5.47 -14.20 -14.79
CA ILE A 628 -5.78 -15.63 -14.63
C ILE A 628 -6.90 -16.12 -15.57
N SER A 629 -7.22 -15.31 -16.60
CA SER A 629 -8.25 -15.63 -17.61
C SER A 629 -9.61 -16.04 -17.03
N CYS A 630 -10.00 -15.44 -15.90
CA CYS A 630 -11.26 -15.73 -15.23
C CYS A 630 -12.51 -15.20 -15.97
N GLY A 631 -12.33 -14.26 -16.90
CA GLY A 631 -13.42 -13.67 -17.70
C GLY A 631 -14.34 -12.71 -16.95
N ARG A 632 -14.10 -12.42 -15.66
CA ARG A 632 -14.95 -11.54 -14.85
C ARG A 632 -15.03 -10.12 -15.39
N CYS A 633 -13.91 -9.58 -15.91
CA CYS A 633 -13.88 -8.26 -16.54
C CYS A 633 -14.61 -8.20 -17.89
N VAL A 634 -14.59 -9.28 -18.67
CA VAL A 634 -15.35 -9.40 -19.93
C VAL A 634 -16.85 -9.39 -19.62
N ALA A 635 -17.29 -10.21 -18.67
CA ALA A 635 -18.68 -10.25 -18.22
C ALA A 635 -19.13 -8.90 -17.64
N ALA A 636 -18.30 -8.26 -16.80
CA ALA A 636 -18.62 -6.94 -16.24
C ALA A 636 -18.81 -5.87 -17.32
N CYS A 637 -17.98 -5.89 -18.37
CA CYS A 637 -18.09 -4.93 -19.47
C CYS A 637 -19.37 -5.11 -20.30
N ALA A 638 -19.84 -6.35 -20.46
CA ALA A 638 -20.99 -6.69 -21.28
C ALA A 638 -22.32 -6.63 -20.50
N GLU A 639 -22.35 -7.15 -19.27
CA GLU A 639 -23.58 -7.34 -18.49
C GLU A 639 -23.81 -6.24 -17.44
N ILE A 640 -22.75 -5.76 -16.77
CA ILE A 640 -22.90 -4.73 -15.73
C ILE A 640 -23.00 -3.35 -16.39
N GLU A 641 -22.03 -2.99 -17.23
CA GLU A 641 -22.04 -1.68 -17.88
C GLU A 641 -22.88 -1.69 -19.17
N GLY A 642 -22.64 -2.64 -20.09
CA GLY A 642 -23.38 -2.76 -21.36
C GLY A 642 -22.58 -2.63 -22.66
N PRO A 643 -21.50 -1.81 -22.77
CA PRO A 643 -20.80 -1.60 -24.05
C PRO A 643 -20.19 -2.86 -24.66
N GLY A 644 -19.82 -3.84 -23.84
CA GLY A 644 -19.30 -5.14 -24.31
C GLY A 644 -18.06 -5.02 -25.19
N VAL A 645 -17.05 -4.24 -24.80
CA VAL A 645 -15.86 -4.00 -25.64
C VAL A 645 -14.73 -5.02 -25.44
N LEU A 646 -14.73 -5.71 -24.29
CA LEU A 646 -13.68 -6.66 -23.93
C LEU A 646 -14.04 -8.08 -24.38
N ALA A 647 -13.04 -8.81 -24.86
CA ALA A 647 -13.18 -10.20 -25.30
C ALA A 647 -11.94 -11.01 -24.97
N PHE A 648 -12.08 -12.34 -25.00
CA PHE A 648 -10.94 -13.23 -24.99
C PHE A 648 -10.26 -13.24 -26.36
N GLN A 649 -8.93 -13.12 -26.35
CA GLN A 649 -8.08 -13.22 -27.53
C GLN A 649 -6.98 -14.25 -27.26
N PHE A 650 -6.65 -15.05 -28.27
CA PHE A 650 -5.50 -15.93 -28.21
C PHE A 650 -4.33 -15.27 -28.94
N ARG A 651 -3.28 -14.90 -28.21
CA ARG A 651 -2.07 -14.27 -28.76
C ARG A 651 -0.83 -14.84 -28.08
N GLY A 652 0.21 -15.16 -28.86
CA GLY A 652 1.48 -15.64 -28.31
C GLY A 652 1.36 -16.91 -27.46
N GLY A 653 0.45 -17.82 -27.81
CA GLY A 653 0.23 -19.06 -27.07
C GLY A 653 -0.58 -18.91 -25.77
N GLN A 654 -1.08 -17.72 -25.47
CA GLN A 654 -1.86 -17.46 -24.25
C GLN A 654 -3.25 -16.90 -24.57
N LEU A 655 -4.23 -17.35 -23.79
CA LEU A 655 -5.56 -16.75 -23.74
C LEU A 655 -5.50 -15.50 -22.86
N ARG A 656 -5.83 -14.34 -23.41
CA ARG A 656 -5.77 -13.03 -22.72
C ARG A 656 -7.04 -12.24 -22.96
N VAL A 657 -7.26 -11.21 -22.16
CA VAL A 657 -8.37 -10.26 -22.36
C VAL A 657 -7.89 -9.06 -23.18
N GLY A 658 -8.53 -8.82 -24.32
CA GLY A 658 -8.28 -7.70 -25.21
C GLY A 658 -9.59 -7.01 -25.61
N THR A 659 -9.52 -6.10 -26.59
CA THR A 659 -10.71 -5.56 -27.27
C THR A 659 -11.23 -6.54 -28.33
N HIS A 660 -12.48 -6.45 -28.78
CA HIS A 660 -13.03 -7.38 -29.79
C HIS A 660 -12.21 -7.45 -31.09
N ASP A 661 -11.76 -6.30 -31.59
CA ASP A 661 -11.06 -6.13 -32.86
C ASP A 661 -9.54 -5.90 -32.70
N GLY A 662 -9.05 -5.84 -31.46
CA GLY A 662 -7.65 -5.58 -31.15
C GLY A 662 -7.22 -4.12 -31.29
N ARG A 663 -8.15 -3.18 -31.50
CA ARG A 663 -7.88 -1.73 -31.47
C ARG A 663 -7.56 -1.24 -30.06
N PRO A 664 -6.85 -0.10 -29.92
CA PRO A 664 -6.70 0.62 -28.67
C PRO A 664 -8.02 0.76 -27.92
N LEU A 665 -8.04 0.50 -26.60
CA LEU A 665 -9.26 0.55 -25.80
C LEU A 665 -9.98 1.91 -25.91
N ILE A 666 -9.24 3.02 -25.94
CA ILE A 666 -9.83 4.36 -26.10
C ILE A 666 -10.53 4.57 -27.45
N GLU A 667 -10.13 3.84 -28.50
CA GLU A 667 -10.71 3.92 -29.86
C GLU A 667 -11.93 3.00 -30.04
N THR A 668 -12.26 2.19 -29.04
CA THR A 668 -13.49 1.39 -29.01
C THR A 668 -14.64 2.15 -28.35
N ASP A 669 -15.81 1.53 -28.26
CA ASP A 669 -16.98 2.02 -27.51
C ASP A 669 -16.78 2.01 -25.98
N CYS A 670 -15.53 1.92 -25.51
CA CYS A 670 -15.21 2.03 -24.09
C CYS A 670 -15.64 3.41 -23.60
N VAL A 671 -16.54 3.42 -22.62
CA VAL A 671 -17.06 4.63 -21.97
C VAL A 671 -16.22 5.09 -20.77
N SER A 672 -15.06 4.48 -20.55
CA SER A 672 -14.15 4.76 -19.43
C SER A 672 -14.73 4.53 -18.03
N CYS A 673 -15.81 3.76 -17.89
CA CYS A 673 -16.52 3.57 -16.61
C CYS A 673 -15.67 2.92 -15.52
N GLY A 674 -14.78 1.99 -15.89
CA GLY A 674 -13.91 1.26 -14.97
C GLY A 674 -14.48 -0.03 -14.38
N GLN A 675 -15.71 -0.46 -14.71
CA GLN A 675 -16.31 -1.67 -14.11
C GLN A 675 -15.47 -2.93 -14.30
N CYS A 676 -14.74 -3.03 -15.41
CA CYS A 676 -13.81 -4.12 -15.66
C CYS A 676 -12.61 -4.13 -14.70
N VAL A 677 -12.14 -2.96 -14.27
CA VAL A 677 -11.05 -2.78 -13.29
C VAL A 677 -11.51 -3.24 -11.91
N THR A 678 -12.64 -2.69 -11.44
CA THR A 678 -13.25 -3.02 -10.14
C THR A 678 -13.63 -4.49 -10.01
N ALA A 679 -13.96 -5.14 -11.12
CA ALA A 679 -14.29 -6.57 -11.15
C ALA A 679 -13.05 -7.48 -11.24
N CYS A 680 -11.82 -6.96 -11.35
CA CYS A 680 -10.63 -7.79 -11.51
C CYS A 680 -10.16 -8.39 -10.17
N PRO A 681 -10.09 -9.73 -10.00
CA PRO A 681 -9.74 -10.36 -8.71
C PRO A 681 -8.23 -10.42 -8.41
N CYS A 682 -7.38 -9.97 -9.35
CA CYS A 682 -5.93 -10.17 -9.30
C CYS A 682 -5.10 -8.97 -9.76
N GLY A 683 -5.74 -7.80 -10.00
CA GLY A 683 -5.03 -6.60 -10.43
C GLY A 683 -4.47 -6.61 -11.85
N ALA A 684 -4.99 -7.50 -12.72
CA ALA A 684 -4.64 -7.54 -14.13
C ALA A 684 -5.23 -6.37 -14.94
N LEU A 685 -6.37 -5.85 -14.49
CA LEU A 685 -6.86 -4.54 -14.88
C LEU A 685 -6.67 -3.61 -13.69
N ASP A 686 -6.00 -2.49 -13.93
CA ASP A 686 -5.67 -1.47 -12.94
C ASP A 686 -5.94 -0.09 -13.57
N TYR A 687 -5.70 0.97 -12.82
CA TYR A 687 -5.92 2.33 -13.28
C TYR A 687 -4.85 3.31 -12.79
N VAL A 688 -4.76 4.45 -13.46
CA VAL A 688 -3.89 5.56 -13.07
C VAL A 688 -4.49 6.27 -11.86
N ARG A 689 -3.75 6.25 -10.76
CA ARG A 689 -4.08 6.94 -9.52
C ARG A 689 -3.48 8.34 -9.53
N GLU A 690 -4.22 9.33 -9.05
CA GLU A 690 -3.81 10.75 -8.99
C GLU A 690 -3.48 11.20 -7.55
N ARG A 691 -3.47 10.25 -6.60
CA ARG A 691 -3.08 10.49 -5.20
C ARG A 691 -1.68 11.12 -5.04
N PRO A 692 -0.64 10.72 -5.80
CA PRO A 692 0.68 11.34 -5.69
C PRO A 692 0.66 12.85 -5.90
N GLU A 693 -0.03 13.29 -6.95
CA GLU A 693 -0.15 14.70 -7.32
C GLU A 693 -0.94 15.48 -6.26
N VAL A 694 -1.98 14.88 -5.69
CA VAL A 694 -2.74 15.46 -4.58
C VAL A 694 -1.90 15.59 -3.31
N PHE A 695 -1.14 14.56 -2.92
CA PHE A 695 -0.22 14.67 -1.78
C PHE A 695 0.90 15.69 -2.04
N HIS A 696 1.37 15.82 -3.28
CA HIS A 696 2.35 16.83 -3.62
C HIS A 696 1.80 18.23 -3.40
N ALA A 697 0.56 18.50 -3.85
CA ALA A 697 -0.12 19.77 -3.62
C ALA A 697 -0.36 20.03 -2.12
N ILE A 698 -0.82 19.04 -1.35
CA ILE A 698 -1.07 19.17 0.10
C ILE A 698 0.21 19.51 0.87
N ASN A 699 1.35 18.98 0.44
CA ASN A 699 2.63 19.21 1.11
C ASN A 699 3.40 20.42 0.56
N ASP A 700 2.86 21.14 -0.43
CA ASP A 700 3.45 22.36 -0.96
C ASP A 700 2.87 23.58 -0.22
N PRO A 701 3.67 24.29 0.61
CA PRO A 701 3.17 25.41 1.41
C PRO A 701 2.73 26.62 0.57
N THR A 702 3.00 26.62 -0.74
CA THR A 702 2.52 27.67 -1.66
C THR A 702 1.13 27.39 -2.21
N LYS A 703 0.62 26.17 -2.07
CA LYS A 703 -0.67 25.77 -2.62
C LYS A 703 -1.80 25.94 -1.61
N VAL A 704 -2.98 26.24 -2.12
CA VAL A 704 -4.27 26.09 -1.42
C VAL A 704 -5.00 24.94 -2.07
N VAL A 705 -5.15 23.83 -1.35
CA VAL A 705 -5.78 22.60 -1.84
C VAL A 705 -7.24 22.55 -1.41
N VAL A 706 -8.13 22.67 -2.40
CA VAL A 706 -9.58 22.56 -2.23
C VAL A 706 -10.03 21.16 -2.62
N GLY A 707 -10.62 20.43 -1.68
CA GLY A 707 -11.28 19.14 -1.94
C GLY A 707 -12.79 19.26 -1.92
N PHE A 708 -13.49 18.54 -2.78
CA PHE A 708 -14.95 18.38 -2.67
C PHE A 708 -15.41 16.96 -2.92
N VAL A 709 -16.40 16.49 -2.15
CA VAL A 709 -16.78 15.06 -2.10
C VAL A 709 -18.21 14.80 -2.57
N ALA A 710 -18.35 13.89 -3.55
CA ALA A 710 -19.62 13.45 -4.12
C ALA A 710 -20.58 12.86 -3.06
N PRO A 711 -21.88 12.70 -3.40
CA PRO A 711 -22.82 12.08 -2.49
C PRO A 711 -22.48 10.62 -2.17
N ALA A 712 -22.29 9.76 -3.17
CA ALA A 712 -22.11 8.32 -2.97
C ALA A 712 -20.90 7.89 -2.09
N PRO A 713 -19.72 8.54 -2.11
CA PRO A 713 -18.63 8.21 -1.19
C PRO A 713 -19.06 8.16 0.28
N ARG A 714 -19.98 9.03 0.71
CA ARG A 714 -20.40 9.11 2.13
C ARG A 714 -21.12 7.85 2.60
N SER A 715 -21.88 7.17 1.74
CA SER A 715 -22.57 5.93 2.11
C SER A 715 -21.59 4.76 2.24
N VAL A 716 -20.57 4.70 1.39
CA VAL A 716 -19.51 3.68 1.45
C VAL A 716 -18.68 3.88 2.72
N ILE A 717 -18.26 5.12 3.00
CA ILE A 717 -17.49 5.48 4.19
C ILE A 717 -18.33 5.21 5.45
N ALA A 718 -19.61 5.56 5.46
CA ALA A 718 -20.49 5.30 6.59
C ALA A 718 -20.63 3.81 6.89
N ALA A 719 -20.86 2.98 5.87
CA ALA A 719 -20.92 1.53 6.01
C ALA A 719 -19.59 0.94 6.50
N GLN A 720 -18.46 1.41 5.95
CA GLN A 720 -17.13 0.91 6.30
C GLN A 720 -16.74 1.23 7.74
N TYR A 721 -17.10 2.41 8.26
CA TYR A 721 -16.71 2.87 9.60
C TYR A 721 -17.85 2.84 10.62
N GLY A 722 -18.99 2.22 10.27
CA GLY A 722 -20.15 2.06 11.15
C GLY A 722 -20.74 3.39 11.62
N LYS A 723 -20.84 4.38 10.73
CA LYS A 723 -21.45 5.69 11.00
C LYS A 723 -22.92 5.69 10.63
N THR A 724 -23.75 6.45 11.36
CA THR A 724 -25.14 6.67 10.96
C THR A 724 -25.21 7.61 9.74
N PRO A 725 -26.34 7.65 9.01
CA PRO A 725 -26.52 8.59 7.90
C PRO A 725 -26.25 10.06 8.29
N GLU A 726 -26.63 10.47 9.50
CA GLU A 726 -26.44 11.84 10.01
C GLU A 726 -24.97 12.14 10.35
N GLU A 727 -24.23 11.13 10.82
CA GLU A 727 -22.80 11.25 11.13
C GLU A 727 -21.91 11.22 9.88
N ALA A 728 -22.41 10.68 8.76
CA ALA A 728 -21.63 10.42 7.56
C ALA A 728 -20.98 11.69 6.98
N SER A 729 -21.78 12.74 6.75
CA SER A 729 -21.28 13.99 6.16
C SER A 729 -20.25 14.69 7.05
N PRO A 730 -20.51 14.94 8.35
CA PRO A 730 -19.51 15.54 9.23
C PRO A 730 -18.22 14.72 9.38
N PHE A 731 -18.34 13.39 9.37
CA PHE A 731 -17.19 12.50 9.45
C PHE A 731 -16.32 12.57 8.20
N VAL A 732 -16.91 12.64 7.00
CA VAL A 732 -16.15 12.80 5.75
C VAL A 732 -15.43 14.14 5.70
N ALA A 733 -16.06 15.23 6.14
CA ALA A 733 -15.40 16.54 6.22
C ALA A 733 -14.19 16.51 7.17
N GLY A 734 -14.36 15.92 8.36
CA GLY A 734 -13.27 15.72 9.32
C GLY A 734 -12.14 14.83 8.77
N LEU A 735 -12.47 13.79 8.01
CA LEU A 735 -11.50 12.94 7.32
C LEU A 735 -10.67 13.71 6.29
N MET A 736 -11.32 14.53 5.45
CA MET A 736 -10.62 15.35 4.45
C MET A 736 -9.66 16.34 5.13
N ARG A 737 -10.08 17.01 6.20
CA ARG A 737 -9.21 17.87 7.02
C ARG A 737 -8.00 17.10 7.58
N ALA A 738 -8.24 15.92 8.14
CA ALA A 738 -7.18 15.10 8.72
C ALA A 738 -6.18 14.55 7.68
N ILE A 739 -6.58 14.42 6.41
CA ILE A 739 -5.69 14.08 5.30
C ILE A 739 -4.81 15.28 4.89
N GLY A 740 -5.29 16.52 5.09
CA GLY A 740 -4.52 17.75 4.86
C GLY A 740 -5.13 18.71 3.83
N PHE A 741 -6.41 18.58 3.47
CA PHE A 741 -7.07 19.57 2.60
C PHE A 741 -7.30 20.90 3.34
N ASP A 742 -6.93 22.02 2.72
CA ASP A 742 -7.11 23.38 3.29
C ASP A 742 -8.58 23.78 3.35
N LYS A 743 -9.33 23.44 2.29
CA LYS A 743 -10.77 23.68 2.19
C LYS A 743 -11.50 22.44 1.74
N VAL A 744 -12.64 22.17 2.38
CA VAL A 744 -13.46 20.99 2.13
C VAL A 744 -14.89 21.41 1.82
N PHE A 745 -15.39 21.05 0.64
CA PHE A 745 -16.77 21.37 0.20
C PHE A 745 -17.60 20.11 -0.05
N ASP A 746 -18.92 20.23 0.06
CA ASP A 746 -19.85 19.16 -0.29
C ASP A 746 -20.25 19.31 -1.77
N PHE A 747 -19.99 18.28 -2.57
CA PHE A 747 -20.38 18.25 -3.99
C PHE A 747 -21.88 18.39 -4.20
N SER A 748 -22.69 18.04 -3.20
CA SER A 748 -24.16 18.16 -3.26
C SER A 748 -24.60 19.62 -3.48
N PHE A 749 -23.77 20.59 -3.09
CA PHE A 749 -23.96 21.99 -3.46
C PHE A 749 -23.96 22.19 -4.98
N ALA A 750 -22.97 21.63 -5.67
CA ALA A 750 -22.89 21.73 -7.13
C ALA A 750 -23.95 20.87 -7.83
N ALA A 751 -24.46 19.82 -7.17
CA ALA A 751 -25.63 19.09 -7.66
C ALA A 751 -26.88 19.98 -7.64
N ASP A 752 -27.09 20.77 -6.58
CA ASP A 752 -28.15 21.79 -6.54
C ASP A 752 -27.97 22.83 -7.66
N LEU A 753 -26.72 23.26 -7.90
CA LEU A 753 -26.41 24.19 -9.00
C LEU A 753 -26.74 23.59 -10.37
N THR A 754 -26.42 22.31 -10.60
CA THR A 754 -26.80 21.61 -11.83
C THR A 754 -28.31 21.56 -12.01
N ILE A 755 -29.09 21.30 -10.96
CA ILE A 755 -30.56 21.30 -11.06
C ILE A 755 -31.11 22.67 -11.44
N MET A 756 -30.55 23.74 -10.88
CA MET A 756 -30.97 25.11 -11.21
C MET A 756 -30.78 25.41 -12.70
N GLU A 757 -29.64 25.03 -13.27
CA GLU A 757 -29.36 25.23 -14.70
C GLU A 757 -30.12 24.24 -15.60
N GLU A 758 -30.05 22.94 -15.32
CA GLU A 758 -30.55 21.86 -16.18
C GLU A 758 -32.09 21.84 -16.23
N THR A 759 -32.75 22.13 -15.10
CA THR A 759 -34.22 22.26 -15.07
C THR A 759 -34.67 23.53 -15.78
N THR A 760 -33.92 24.63 -15.68
CA THR A 760 -34.22 25.88 -16.40
C THR A 760 -34.03 25.68 -17.90
N GLU A 761 -32.98 24.99 -18.33
CA GLU A 761 -32.78 24.58 -19.72
C GLU A 761 -33.95 23.74 -20.22
N PHE A 762 -34.36 22.72 -19.46
CA PHE A 762 -35.49 21.86 -19.81
C PHE A 762 -36.78 22.66 -19.99
N LEU A 763 -37.14 23.52 -19.03
CA LEU A 763 -38.33 24.36 -19.10
C LEU A 763 -38.28 25.34 -20.28
N ASN A 764 -37.10 25.85 -20.62
CA ASN A 764 -36.88 26.69 -21.80
C ASN A 764 -37.06 25.90 -23.10
N ARG A 765 -36.53 24.66 -23.20
CA ARG A 765 -36.75 23.78 -24.37
C ARG A 765 -38.23 23.47 -24.57
N VAL A 766 -38.94 23.12 -23.49
CA VAL A 766 -40.40 22.87 -23.53
C VAL A 766 -41.15 24.11 -24.01
N SER A 767 -40.77 25.29 -23.55
CA SER A 767 -41.47 26.54 -23.88
C SER A 767 -41.15 27.08 -25.28
N ALA A 768 -39.91 26.88 -25.75
CA ALA A 768 -39.41 27.39 -27.03
C ALA A 768 -39.51 26.39 -28.19
N GLY A 769 -39.96 25.16 -27.94
CA GLY A 769 -39.96 24.09 -28.96
C GLY A 769 -38.56 23.61 -29.33
N GLY A 770 -37.68 23.49 -28.33
CA GLY A 770 -36.32 22.99 -28.49
C GLY A 770 -36.25 21.49 -28.80
N VAL A 771 -35.02 20.97 -28.88
CA VAL A 771 -34.79 19.53 -29.16
C VAL A 771 -35.20 18.69 -27.96
N MET A 772 -36.10 17.73 -28.19
CA MET A 772 -36.71 16.84 -27.19
C MET A 772 -36.63 15.37 -27.64
N PRO A 773 -36.53 14.38 -26.71
CA PRO A 773 -36.39 14.54 -25.26
C PRO A 773 -35.05 15.17 -24.87
N GLN A 774 -34.99 15.86 -23.71
CA GLN A 774 -33.73 16.27 -23.10
C GLN A 774 -33.15 15.08 -22.32
N PHE A 775 -31.90 14.70 -22.62
CA PHE A 775 -31.13 13.75 -21.82
C PHE A 775 -30.25 14.48 -20.83
N THR A 776 -30.10 13.91 -19.64
CA THR A 776 -29.11 14.40 -18.67
C THR A 776 -27.68 14.25 -19.20
N SER A 777 -26.78 15.16 -18.84
CA SER A 777 -25.37 15.14 -19.28
C SER A 777 -24.37 14.89 -18.14
N CYS A 778 -24.84 14.75 -16.89
CA CYS A 778 -23.97 14.68 -15.71
C CYS A 778 -23.14 13.38 -15.59
N CYS A 779 -23.54 12.31 -16.28
CA CYS A 779 -22.87 11.01 -16.26
C CYS A 779 -21.87 10.90 -17.45
N PRO A 780 -20.55 10.91 -17.20
CA PRO A 780 -19.56 10.87 -18.28
C PRO A 780 -19.58 9.55 -19.06
N GLY A 781 -19.96 8.42 -18.44
CA GLY A 781 -20.13 7.16 -19.16
C GLY A 781 -21.21 7.21 -20.23
N TRP A 782 -22.33 7.92 -19.93
CA TRP A 782 -23.40 8.16 -20.88
C TRP A 782 -22.97 9.11 -22.00
N VAL A 783 -22.37 10.25 -21.65
CA VAL A 783 -21.85 11.20 -22.65
C VAL A 783 -20.83 10.54 -23.58
N ASN A 784 -19.91 9.74 -23.03
CA ASN A 784 -18.93 9.00 -23.84
C ASN A 784 -19.58 8.00 -24.79
N LEU A 785 -20.68 7.34 -24.40
CA LEU A 785 -21.43 6.45 -25.30
C LEU A 785 -22.08 7.25 -26.44
N VAL A 786 -22.69 8.39 -26.12
CA VAL A 786 -23.30 9.28 -27.11
C VAL A 786 -22.25 9.75 -28.11
N GLU A 787 -21.12 10.28 -27.67
CA GLU A 787 -20.10 10.80 -28.57
C GLU A 787 -19.49 9.73 -29.50
N LYS A 788 -19.44 8.48 -29.05
CA LYS A 788 -18.80 7.37 -29.78
C LYS A 788 -19.76 6.55 -30.64
N ARG A 789 -20.95 6.23 -30.12
CA ARG A 789 -21.90 5.30 -30.73
C ARG A 789 -23.15 5.98 -31.27
N TYR A 790 -23.61 7.06 -30.62
CA TYR A 790 -24.88 7.75 -30.96
C TYR A 790 -24.72 9.27 -31.08
N PRO A 791 -23.80 9.78 -31.93
CA PRO A 791 -23.52 11.21 -32.02
C PRO A 791 -24.75 12.05 -32.43
N GLU A 792 -25.75 11.43 -33.03
CA GLU A 792 -27.05 12.03 -33.35
C GLU A 792 -27.80 12.53 -32.12
N LEU A 793 -27.51 11.97 -30.93
CA LEU A 793 -28.13 12.39 -29.66
C LEU A 793 -27.43 13.58 -28.99
N ILE A 794 -26.30 14.06 -29.50
CA ILE A 794 -25.60 15.23 -28.93
C ILE A 794 -26.54 16.44 -28.74
N PRO A 795 -27.41 16.83 -29.69
CA PRO A 795 -28.35 17.94 -29.50
C PRO A 795 -29.39 17.70 -28.41
N HIS A 796 -29.65 16.44 -28.05
CA HIS A 796 -30.59 16.08 -26.99
C HIS A 796 -29.96 16.15 -25.60
N LEU A 797 -28.63 16.11 -25.47
CA LEU A 797 -27.95 16.26 -24.18
C LEU A 797 -28.21 17.67 -23.62
N SER A 798 -28.41 17.75 -22.30
CA SER A 798 -28.31 19.02 -21.58
C SER A 798 -26.94 19.65 -21.84
N SER A 799 -26.94 20.97 -22.06
CA SER A 799 -25.71 21.74 -22.19
C SER A 799 -25.04 21.99 -20.84
N CYS A 800 -25.71 21.72 -19.73
CA CYS A 800 -25.16 21.90 -18.40
C CYS A 800 -23.89 21.06 -18.20
N LYS A 801 -22.86 21.66 -17.62
CA LYS A 801 -21.71 20.94 -17.09
C LYS A 801 -22.18 19.98 -15.99
N SER A 802 -21.45 18.89 -15.77
CA SER A 802 -21.75 18.03 -14.62
C SER A 802 -21.44 18.75 -13.30
N PRO A 803 -22.01 18.30 -12.17
CA PRO A 803 -21.73 18.94 -10.88
C PRO A 803 -20.24 18.99 -10.53
N GLN A 804 -19.43 18.03 -11.00
CA GLN A 804 -17.97 18.07 -10.84
C GLN A 804 -17.36 19.32 -11.50
N GLN A 805 -17.71 19.54 -12.76
CA GLN A 805 -17.13 20.63 -13.55
C GLN A 805 -17.74 21.98 -13.16
N MET A 806 -19.02 22.01 -12.76
CA MET A 806 -19.63 23.20 -12.18
C MET A 806 -18.95 23.60 -10.87
N MET A 807 -18.68 22.64 -9.97
CA MET A 807 -17.93 22.94 -8.73
C MET A 807 -16.53 23.45 -9.05
N GLY A 808 -15.80 22.76 -9.93
CA GLY A 808 -14.46 23.16 -10.37
C GLY A 808 -14.44 24.58 -10.91
N THR A 809 -15.33 24.89 -11.86
CA THR A 809 -15.49 26.23 -12.43
C THR A 809 -15.82 27.27 -11.35
N THR A 810 -16.77 26.97 -10.46
CA THR A 810 -17.21 27.87 -9.39
C THR A 810 -16.08 28.15 -8.39
N VAL A 811 -15.24 27.16 -8.10
CA VAL A 811 -14.07 27.31 -7.23
C VAL A 811 -12.98 28.16 -7.92
N LYS A 812 -12.67 27.87 -9.19
CA LYS A 812 -11.65 28.60 -9.97
C LYS A 812 -12.08 30.02 -10.36
N THR A 813 -13.37 30.35 -10.29
CA THR A 813 -13.88 31.69 -10.62
C THR A 813 -14.33 32.43 -9.36
N HIS A 814 -15.51 32.12 -8.85
CA HIS A 814 -16.11 32.81 -7.71
C HIS A 814 -15.27 32.69 -6.43
N PHE A 815 -14.87 31.47 -6.01
CA PHE A 815 -14.12 31.30 -4.76
C PHE A 815 -12.73 31.95 -4.83
N ALA A 816 -11.97 31.70 -5.91
CA ALA A 816 -10.65 32.30 -6.11
C ALA A 816 -10.70 33.84 -6.06
N GLN A 817 -11.69 34.45 -6.73
CA GLN A 817 -11.88 35.90 -6.73
C GLN A 817 -12.29 36.43 -5.35
N THR A 818 -13.25 35.78 -4.68
CA THR A 818 -13.76 36.20 -3.38
C THR A 818 -12.70 36.15 -2.29
N TYR A 819 -11.78 35.17 -2.34
CA TYR A 819 -10.72 35.01 -1.35
C TYR A 819 -9.35 35.54 -1.81
N GLY A 820 -9.25 36.11 -3.01
CA GLY A 820 -8.00 36.69 -3.53
C GLY A 820 -6.89 35.67 -3.78
N ILE A 821 -7.24 34.45 -4.18
CA ILE A 821 -6.30 33.34 -4.41
C ILE A 821 -5.91 33.30 -5.89
N SER A 822 -4.61 33.25 -6.20
CA SER A 822 -4.13 33.05 -7.57
C SER A 822 -4.49 31.67 -8.09
N LEU A 823 -4.84 31.55 -9.37
CA LEU A 823 -5.15 30.25 -9.98
C LEU A 823 -3.92 29.33 -10.05
N ASP A 824 -2.71 29.91 -10.09
CA ASP A 824 -1.46 29.15 -10.03
C ASP A 824 -1.26 28.49 -8.67
N ASP A 825 -1.79 29.09 -7.60
CA ASP A 825 -1.66 28.60 -6.22
C ASP A 825 -2.84 27.71 -5.81
N LEU A 826 -3.93 27.71 -6.56
CA LEU A 826 -5.17 26.98 -6.25
C LEU A 826 -5.18 25.59 -6.91
N TYR A 827 -5.21 24.53 -6.10
CA TYR A 827 -5.31 23.15 -6.58
C TYR A 827 -6.66 22.51 -6.18
N VAL A 828 -7.46 22.10 -7.17
CA VAL A 828 -8.84 21.67 -7.00
C VAL A 828 -8.97 20.16 -7.22
N VAL A 829 -9.50 19.46 -6.21
CA VAL A 829 -9.58 18.00 -6.15
C VAL A 829 -11.02 17.53 -6.00
N SER A 830 -11.46 16.66 -6.92
CA SER A 830 -12.80 16.04 -6.89
C SER A 830 -12.72 14.63 -6.32
N ILE A 831 -13.47 14.34 -5.25
CA ILE A 831 -13.57 13.02 -4.63
C ILE A 831 -14.88 12.35 -5.05
N VAL A 832 -14.81 11.32 -5.91
CA VAL A 832 -15.97 10.80 -6.65
C VAL A 832 -15.99 9.26 -6.73
N PRO A 833 -17.16 8.63 -6.91
CA PRO A 833 -17.27 7.18 -7.01
C PRO A 833 -17.02 6.66 -8.44
N CYS A 834 -16.30 7.38 -9.30
CA CYS A 834 -16.29 7.11 -10.74
C CYS A 834 -14.92 7.30 -11.39
N LEU A 835 -14.46 6.31 -12.16
CA LEU A 835 -13.23 6.42 -12.95
C LEU A 835 -13.41 7.31 -14.19
N ALA A 836 -14.58 7.28 -14.83
CA ALA A 836 -14.87 8.11 -16.00
C ALA A 836 -14.84 9.63 -15.68
N LYS A 837 -14.97 10.02 -14.40
CA LYS A 837 -14.79 11.41 -13.96
C LYS A 837 -13.36 11.91 -14.11
N LYS A 838 -12.34 11.02 -14.04
CA LYS A 838 -10.94 11.36 -14.39
C LYS A 838 -10.84 11.74 -15.87
N TYR A 839 -11.49 10.96 -16.74
CA TYR A 839 -11.58 11.27 -18.16
C TYR A 839 -12.29 12.60 -18.40
N GLU A 840 -13.42 12.83 -17.73
CA GLU A 840 -14.13 14.10 -17.82
C GLU A 840 -13.25 15.28 -17.42
N ALA A 841 -12.55 15.25 -16.28
CA ALA A 841 -11.66 16.34 -15.85
C ALA A 841 -10.47 16.61 -16.79
N ALA A 842 -10.08 15.63 -17.60
CA ALA A 842 -9.00 15.77 -18.56
C ALA A 842 -9.46 16.31 -19.94
N ARG A 843 -10.76 16.54 -20.15
CA ARG A 843 -11.29 17.01 -21.43
C ARG A 843 -10.89 18.47 -21.71
N PRO A 844 -10.42 18.82 -22.92
CA PRO A 844 -9.96 20.17 -23.26
C PRO A 844 -10.99 21.30 -23.04
N GLU A 845 -12.27 21.02 -23.23
CA GLU A 845 -13.38 21.97 -23.04
C GLU A 845 -13.62 22.34 -21.57
N PHE A 846 -13.06 21.59 -20.63
CA PHE A 846 -13.05 21.93 -19.20
C PHE A 846 -11.70 22.51 -18.76
N ALA A 847 -10.96 23.09 -19.71
CA ALA A 847 -9.71 23.80 -19.48
C ALA A 847 -9.76 25.22 -20.08
N THR A 848 -10.61 26.09 -19.53
CA THR A 848 -10.73 27.48 -19.98
C THR A 848 -9.39 28.21 -19.82
N ASP A 849 -8.92 28.86 -20.89
CA ASP A 849 -7.60 29.50 -20.96
C ASP A 849 -6.43 28.56 -20.61
N GLY A 850 -6.60 27.25 -20.81
CA GLY A 850 -5.60 26.23 -20.48
C GLY A 850 -5.56 25.83 -19.00
N ILE A 851 -6.43 26.40 -18.16
CA ILE A 851 -6.56 26.08 -16.73
C ILE A 851 -7.73 25.12 -16.56
N ARG A 852 -7.46 23.92 -16.03
CA ARG A 852 -8.51 22.93 -15.78
C ARG A 852 -9.48 23.39 -14.69
N ASP A 853 -10.77 23.12 -14.91
CA ASP A 853 -11.81 23.28 -13.89
C ASP A 853 -11.49 22.43 -12.65
N VAL A 854 -10.97 21.22 -12.86
CA VAL A 854 -10.56 20.27 -11.81
C VAL A 854 -9.15 19.74 -12.10
N ASP A 855 -8.23 19.89 -11.14
CA ASP A 855 -6.83 19.52 -11.29
C ASP A 855 -6.58 18.03 -11.05
N ALA A 856 -7.32 17.41 -10.13
CA ALA A 856 -7.22 15.98 -9.87
C ALA A 856 -8.57 15.38 -9.47
N VAL A 857 -8.75 14.09 -9.78
CA VAL A 857 -9.94 13.33 -9.43
C VAL A 857 -9.51 12.10 -8.64
N VAL A 858 -9.92 12.04 -7.38
CA VAL A 858 -9.65 10.95 -6.44
C VAL A 858 -10.90 10.07 -6.36
N THR A 859 -10.76 8.78 -6.67
CA THR A 859 -11.87 7.84 -6.48
C THR A 859 -12.16 7.59 -4.99
N THR A 860 -13.34 7.10 -4.62
CA THR A 860 -13.63 6.69 -3.23
C THR A 860 -12.60 5.68 -2.72
N SER A 861 -12.21 4.70 -3.55
CA SER A 861 -11.15 3.74 -3.24
C SER A 861 -9.80 4.42 -3.03
N GLU A 862 -9.40 5.37 -3.89
CA GLU A 862 -8.19 6.16 -3.68
C GLU A 862 -8.27 6.99 -2.39
N PHE A 863 -9.41 7.58 -2.06
CA PHE A 863 -9.57 8.36 -0.83
C PHE A 863 -9.37 7.49 0.42
N ILE A 864 -9.91 6.27 0.41
CA ILE A 864 -9.67 5.26 1.47
C ILE A 864 -8.18 4.85 1.48
N GLU A 865 -7.56 4.65 0.31
CA GLU A 865 -6.12 4.38 0.21
C GLU A 865 -5.28 5.52 0.81
N MET A 866 -5.63 6.80 0.56
CA MET A 866 -4.98 7.96 1.14
C MET A 866 -5.08 7.95 2.66
N MET A 867 -6.28 7.70 3.21
CA MET A 867 -6.49 7.56 4.66
C MET A 867 -5.60 6.47 5.26
N ASN A 868 -5.51 5.31 4.59
CA ASN A 868 -4.66 4.19 5.02
C ASN A 868 -3.17 4.51 4.91
N MET A 869 -2.77 5.37 3.96
CA MET A 869 -1.38 5.84 3.81
C MET A 869 -0.97 6.77 4.93
N VAL A 870 -1.86 7.69 5.34
CA VAL A 870 -1.64 8.57 6.49
C VAL A 870 -2.06 7.94 7.83
N ARG A 871 -2.47 6.66 7.84
CA ARG A 871 -2.81 5.84 9.01
C ARG A 871 -3.72 6.54 10.02
N LEU A 872 -4.73 7.22 9.52
CA LEU A 872 -5.72 7.83 10.38
C LEU A 872 -6.52 6.73 11.10
N ASP A 873 -6.65 6.83 12.43
CA ASP A 873 -7.58 5.99 13.18
C ASP A 873 -8.99 6.59 13.01
N PRO A 874 -9.93 5.87 12.36
CA PRO A 874 -11.31 6.35 12.18
C PRO A 874 -12.01 6.72 13.49
N LYS A 875 -11.57 6.16 14.62
CA LYS A 875 -12.12 6.48 15.95
C LYS A 875 -11.64 7.81 16.51
N GLN A 876 -10.52 8.34 16.00
CA GLN A 876 -9.90 9.59 16.45
C GLN A 876 -10.28 10.78 15.56
N ILE A 877 -10.95 10.55 14.44
CA ILE A 877 -11.40 11.63 13.56
C ILE A 877 -12.54 12.38 14.22
N ALA A 878 -12.29 13.66 14.51
CA ALA A 878 -13.31 14.59 14.95
C ALA A 878 -14.25 14.92 13.77
N PRO A 879 -15.58 14.80 13.93
CA PRO A 879 -16.53 15.31 12.96
C PRO A 879 -16.33 16.82 12.75
N ASP A 880 -16.39 17.28 11.50
CA ASP A 880 -16.24 18.70 11.14
C ASP A 880 -17.35 19.14 10.17
N ARG A 881 -17.36 20.42 9.81
CA ARG A 881 -18.32 21.02 8.88
C ARG A 881 -17.65 21.24 7.52
N PHE A 882 -18.43 21.21 6.46
CA PHE A 882 -17.97 21.73 5.17
C PHE A 882 -17.80 23.26 5.25
N ASP A 883 -16.82 23.79 4.52
CA ASP A 883 -16.42 25.19 4.58
C ASP A 883 -17.39 26.12 3.84
N ASP A 884 -17.53 27.35 4.34
CA ASP A 884 -18.14 28.44 3.60
C ASP A 884 -17.29 28.82 2.37
N PRO A 885 -17.88 29.31 1.26
CA PRO A 885 -19.27 29.74 1.14
C PRO A 885 -20.25 28.66 0.66
N TYR A 886 -19.82 27.41 0.49
CA TYR A 886 -20.63 26.33 -0.12
C TYR A 886 -21.02 25.25 0.91
N SER A 887 -21.25 25.66 2.16
CA SER A 887 -21.41 24.73 3.28
C SER A 887 -22.81 24.11 3.35
N ARG A 888 -23.84 24.79 2.85
CA ARG A 888 -25.24 24.34 2.90
C ARG A 888 -25.62 23.60 1.63
N VAL A 889 -26.27 22.45 1.82
CA VAL A 889 -26.74 21.56 0.74
C VAL A 889 -28.18 21.14 0.99
N THR A 890 -28.83 20.61 -0.05
CA THR A 890 -30.20 20.10 0.05
C THR A 890 -30.26 18.59 -0.09
N GLY A 891 -31.35 18.00 0.38
CA GLY A 891 -31.66 16.58 0.16
C GLY A 891 -31.78 16.22 -1.33
N ALA A 892 -32.18 17.16 -2.19
CA ALA A 892 -32.20 16.97 -3.65
C ALA A 892 -30.78 16.78 -4.21
N GLY A 893 -29.82 17.60 -3.79
CA GLY A 893 -28.41 17.43 -4.15
C GLY A 893 -27.79 16.12 -3.61
N VAL A 894 -28.23 15.64 -2.44
CA VAL A 894 -27.69 14.41 -1.85
C VAL A 894 -28.15 13.15 -2.60
N ILE A 895 -29.39 13.09 -3.08
CA ILE A 895 -29.90 11.90 -3.76
C ILE A 895 -29.34 11.70 -5.18
N PHE A 896 -28.61 12.66 -5.75
CA PHE A 896 -27.92 12.55 -7.04
C PHE A 896 -27.07 11.28 -7.18
N GLY A 897 -26.53 10.76 -6.07
CA GLY A 897 -25.73 9.54 -6.08
C GLY A 897 -26.49 8.25 -6.42
N ALA A 898 -27.82 8.28 -6.35
CA ALA A 898 -28.72 7.16 -6.64
C ALA A 898 -29.41 7.34 -8.01
N SER A 899 -29.66 6.23 -8.71
CA SER A 899 -30.46 6.27 -9.94
C SER A 899 -31.87 6.81 -9.66
N GLY A 900 -32.27 7.82 -10.42
CA GLY A 900 -33.52 8.54 -10.28
C GLY A 900 -33.44 9.77 -9.38
N GLY A 901 -32.30 9.98 -8.70
CA GLY A 901 -32.10 11.14 -7.85
C GLY A 901 -32.04 12.45 -8.62
N VAL A 902 -31.46 12.45 -9.83
CA VAL A 902 -31.37 13.65 -10.68
C VAL A 902 -32.75 14.01 -11.22
N ALA A 903 -33.47 13.03 -11.76
CA ALA A 903 -34.84 13.18 -12.21
C ALA A 903 -35.75 13.63 -11.06
N GLU A 904 -35.64 13.03 -9.89
CA GLU A 904 -36.42 13.44 -8.71
C GLU A 904 -36.13 14.89 -8.33
N ALA A 905 -34.85 15.29 -8.28
CA ALA A 905 -34.45 16.65 -7.97
C ALA A 905 -34.95 17.67 -9.01
N ALA A 906 -34.85 17.35 -10.30
CA ALA A 906 -35.37 18.18 -11.38
C ALA A 906 -36.91 18.31 -11.32
N LEU A 907 -37.61 17.22 -11.01
CA LEU A 907 -39.06 17.21 -10.84
C LEU A 907 -39.54 18.07 -9.67
N ARG A 908 -38.82 18.06 -8.54
CA ARG A 908 -39.11 18.94 -7.38
C ARG A 908 -39.12 20.42 -7.77
N MET A 909 -38.26 20.85 -8.70
CA MET A 909 -38.22 22.22 -9.20
C MET A 909 -39.21 22.47 -10.34
N ALA A 910 -39.30 21.55 -11.31
CA ALA A 910 -40.15 21.69 -12.48
C ALA A 910 -41.64 21.80 -12.11
N VAL A 911 -42.12 20.98 -11.16
CA VAL A 911 -43.52 21.01 -10.73
C VAL A 911 -43.89 22.38 -10.18
N GLU A 912 -43.10 22.94 -9.26
CA GLU A 912 -43.35 24.26 -8.67
C GLU A 912 -43.32 25.39 -9.71
N LYS A 913 -42.38 25.35 -10.66
CA LYS A 913 -42.30 26.34 -11.75
C LYS A 913 -43.48 26.24 -12.72
N LEU A 914 -44.02 25.04 -12.93
CA LEU A 914 -45.15 24.80 -13.83
C LEU A 914 -46.51 25.09 -13.16
N THR A 915 -46.66 24.86 -11.86
CA THR A 915 -47.89 25.17 -11.11
C THR A 915 -47.96 26.61 -10.64
N GLY A 916 -46.81 27.24 -10.35
CA GLY A 916 -46.76 28.51 -9.64
C GLY A 916 -47.10 28.40 -8.15
N GLU A 917 -47.26 27.18 -7.62
CA GLU A 917 -47.56 26.89 -6.22
C GLU A 917 -46.42 26.08 -5.58
N ALA A 918 -45.96 26.50 -4.40
CA ALA A 918 -45.00 25.72 -3.62
C ALA A 918 -45.71 24.48 -3.04
N HIS A 919 -45.21 23.28 -3.34
CA HIS A 919 -45.75 22.01 -2.83
C HIS A 919 -44.84 21.39 -1.76
N PRO A 920 -45.00 21.74 -0.47
CA PRO A 920 -44.13 21.26 0.61
C PRO A 920 -44.41 19.81 1.07
N ASP A 921 -45.62 19.28 0.89
CA ASP A 921 -46.06 18.09 1.65
C ASP A 921 -45.85 16.73 0.93
N HIS A 922 -45.61 16.71 -0.39
CA HIS A 922 -45.35 15.49 -1.18
C HIS A 922 -44.25 15.70 -2.23
N LEU A 923 -42.98 15.65 -1.79
CA LEU A 923 -41.78 15.83 -2.64
C LEU A 923 -41.10 14.51 -3.06
N GLU A 924 -41.67 13.36 -2.66
CA GLU A 924 -41.09 12.04 -2.94
C GLU A 924 -41.72 11.41 -4.18
N PHE A 925 -40.94 11.31 -5.24
CA PHE A 925 -41.36 10.67 -6.48
C PHE A 925 -40.97 9.20 -6.46
N GLN A 926 -41.68 8.38 -5.68
CA GLN A 926 -41.38 6.95 -5.49
C GLN A 926 -41.34 6.16 -6.82
N ALA A 927 -42.08 6.63 -7.84
CA ALA A 927 -42.09 6.03 -9.18
C ALA A 927 -40.73 6.05 -9.90
N VAL A 928 -39.84 7.02 -9.57
CA VAL A 928 -38.50 7.11 -10.16
C VAL A 928 -37.39 6.55 -9.26
N ARG A 929 -37.74 6.12 -8.04
CA ARG A 929 -36.81 5.48 -7.09
C ARG A 929 -36.68 3.98 -7.35
N GLY A 930 -35.62 3.38 -6.80
CA GLY A 930 -35.38 1.93 -6.85
C GLY A 930 -34.32 1.51 -7.88
N LEU A 931 -34.08 0.19 -7.94
CA LEU A 931 -33.01 -0.44 -8.72
C LEU A 931 -33.48 -1.01 -10.07
N GLN A 932 -34.74 -0.77 -10.45
CA GLN A 932 -35.27 -1.19 -11.75
C GLN A 932 -34.49 -0.52 -12.88
N GLY A 933 -34.25 -1.27 -13.96
CA GLY A 933 -33.43 -0.83 -15.09
C GLY A 933 -34.03 0.36 -15.85
N ILE A 934 -35.35 0.40 -15.98
CA ILE A 934 -36.11 1.52 -16.52
C ILE A 934 -37.23 1.83 -15.54
N LYS A 935 -37.39 3.12 -15.23
CA LYS A 935 -38.45 3.66 -14.39
C LYS A 935 -39.03 4.87 -15.11
N ASP A 936 -40.32 5.10 -14.99
CA ASP A 936 -40.95 6.27 -15.59
C ASP A 936 -42.01 6.86 -14.65
N ALA A 937 -42.25 8.15 -14.84
CA ALA A 937 -43.28 8.88 -14.15
C ALA A 937 -43.89 9.93 -15.09
N THR A 938 -45.20 10.05 -15.05
CA THR A 938 -45.93 11.13 -15.72
C THR A 938 -46.52 12.04 -14.66
N ILE A 939 -46.17 13.33 -14.72
CA ILE A 939 -46.64 14.33 -13.77
C ILE A 939 -47.44 15.37 -14.52
N THR A 940 -48.65 15.64 -14.05
CA THR A 940 -49.51 16.69 -14.60
C THR A 940 -49.63 17.81 -13.58
N ALA A 941 -49.15 19.00 -13.94
CA ALA A 941 -48.99 20.14 -13.06
C ALA A 941 -49.33 21.42 -13.85
N GLY A 942 -50.24 22.26 -13.34
CA GLY A 942 -50.61 23.53 -13.99
C GLY A 942 -51.21 23.37 -15.40
N GLY A 943 -51.87 22.25 -15.69
CA GLY A 943 -52.41 21.93 -17.03
C GLY A 943 -51.36 21.50 -18.06
N LYS A 944 -50.09 21.36 -17.66
CA LYS A 944 -49.00 20.81 -18.47
C LYS A 944 -48.65 19.40 -17.99
N THR A 945 -48.36 18.50 -18.91
CA THR A 945 -47.92 17.13 -18.62
C THR A 945 -46.42 17.02 -18.91
N VAL A 946 -45.65 16.54 -17.93
CA VAL A 946 -44.23 16.24 -18.06
C VAL A 946 -44.03 14.74 -17.83
N ARG A 947 -43.42 14.08 -18.81
CA ARG A 947 -43.14 12.64 -18.81
C ARG A 947 -41.65 12.45 -18.63
N VAL A 948 -41.25 11.73 -17.59
CA VAL A 948 -39.85 11.51 -17.23
C VAL A 948 -39.54 10.02 -17.27
N ALA A 949 -38.40 9.67 -17.85
CA ALA A 949 -37.82 8.35 -17.74
C ALA A 949 -36.48 8.40 -16.99
N VAL A 950 -36.20 7.35 -16.23
CA VAL A 950 -34.95 7.13 -15.53
C VAL A 950 -34.40 5.78 -15.95
N ILE A 951 -33.20 5.81 -16.52
CA ILE A 951 -32.51 4.62 -16.99
C ILE A 951 -31.29 4.36 -16.12
N SER A 952 -31.23 3.16 -15.59
CA SER A 952 -30.17 2.66 -14.72
C SER A 952 -29.36 1.58 -15.47
N GLY A 953 -28.18 1.93 -15.96
CA GLY A 953 -27.30 1.05 -16.72
C GLY A 953 -27.39 1.28 -18.23
N LEU A 954 -26.27 1.30 -18.95
CA LEU A 954 -26.28 1.54 -20.41
C LEU A 954 -26.97 0.40 -21.19
N GLY A 955 -26.90 -0.84 -20.69
CA GLY A 955 -27.64 -1.96 -21.27
C GLY A 955 -29.16 -1.73 -21.33
N ASN A 956 -29.72 -0.96 -20.39
CA ASN A 956 -31.15 -0.59 -20.39
C ASN A 956 -31.43 0.66 -21.24
N ALA A 957 -30.43 1.49 -21.53
CA ALA A 957 -30.59 2.70 -22.35
C ALA A 957 -30.69 2.39 -23.85
N GLU A 958 -29.93 1.38 -24.28
CA GLU A 958 -29.75 0.99 -25.68
C GLU A 958 -31.08 0.86 -26.47
N PRO A 959 -32.13 0.14 -25.99
CA PRO A 959 -33.38 0.04 -26.73
C PRO A 959 -34.15 1.36 -26.88
N LEU A 960 -34.07 2.25 -25.88
CA LEU A 960 -34.73 3.55 -25.92
C LEU A 960 -33.99 4.50 -26.86
N VAL A 961 -32.67 4.52 -26.78
CA VAL A 961 -31.79 5.35 -27.61
C VAL A 961 -31.97 5.05 -29.09
N GLN A 962 -32.02 3.77 -29.47
CA GLN A 962 -32.23 3.38 -30.86
C GLN A 962 -33.55 3.92 -31.44
N ARG A 963 -34.61 3.98 -30.63
CA ARG A 963 -35.91 4.53 -31.03
C ARG A 963 -35.85 6.05 -31.22
N VAL A 964 -35.18 6.77 -30.31
CA VAL A 964 -34.96 8.22 -30.46
C VAL A 964 -34.15 8.53 -31.71
N VAL A 965 -33.07 7.79 -31.95
CA VAL A 965 -32.24 7.94 -33.17
C VAL A 965 -33.03 7.63 -34.44
N ALA A 966 -33.96 6.67 -34.39
CA ALA A 966 -34.88 6.38 -35.50
C ALA A 966 -35.96 7.46 -35.72
N GLY A 967 -36.01 8.50 -34.88
CA GLY A 967 -37.00 9.58 -34.94
C GLY A 967 -38.37 9.19 -34.39
N GLU A 968 -38.47 8.11 -33.61
CA GLU A 968 -39.71 7.72 -32.95
C GLU A 968 -40.02 8.63 -31.76
N ASP A 969 -41.30 8.99 -31.59
CA ASP A 969 -41.76 9.56 -30.33
C ASP A 969 -41.76 8.48 -29.24
N VAL A 970 -40.79 8.58 -28.33
CA VAL A 970 -40.64 7.65 -27.20
C VAL A 970 -41.55 8.00 -26.03
N GLY A 971 -42.27 9.12 -26.09
CA GLY A 971 -43.25 9.51 -25.08
C GLY A 971 -42.65 10.11 -23.81
N TYR A 972 -41.41 10.59 -23.84
CA TYR A 972 -40.74 11.22 -22.70
C TYR A 972 -40.25 12.62 -23.07
N ASP A 973 -40.21 13.50 -22.08
CA ASP A 973 -39.76 14.89 -22.23
C ASP A 973 -38.36 15.08 -21.59
N LEU A 974 -38.13 14.46 -20.41
CA LEU A 974 -36.83 14.43 -19.72
C LEU A 974 -36.41 12.98 -19.49
N ILE A 975 -35.15 12.65 -19.79
CA ILE A 975 -34.61 11.29 -19.59
C ILE A 975 -33.30 11.37 -18.80
N GLU A 976 -33.30 10.84 -17.58
CA GLU A 976 -32.08 10.60 -16.81
C GLU A 976 -31.42 9.30 -17.28
N ILE A 977 -30.13 9.35 -17.57
CA ILE A 977 -29.33 8.15 -17.86
C ILE A 977 -28.10 8.11 -16.95
N MET A 978 -28.05 7.05 -16.15
CA MET A 978 -26.86 6.68 -15.38
C MET A 978 -26.21 5.44 -16.00
N ALA A 979 -24.92 5.53 -16.31
CA ALA A 979 -24.22 4.46 -17.00
C ALA A 979 -24.05 3.19 -16.14
N CYS A 980 -23.86 3.35 -14.82
CA CYS A 980 -23.74 2.24 -13.88
C CYS A 980 -25.10 1.85 -13.29
N PRO A 981 -25.40 0.54 -13.12
CA PRO A 981 -26.62 0.08 -12.48
C PRO A 981 -26.78 0.63 -11.05
N GLY A 982 -27.97 1.12 -10.71
CA GLY A 982 -28.24 1.76 -9.40
C GLY A 982 -27.71 3.20 -9.27
N GLY A 983 -26.99 3.72 -10.28
CA GLY A 983 -26.43 5.07 -10.28
C GLY A 983 -24.96 5.11 -9.81
N CYS A 984 -24.51 6.29 -9.40
CA CYS A 984 -23.12 6.49 -8.95
C CYS A 984 -22.74 5.67 -7.71
N ILE A 985 -23.72 5.14 -6.98
CA ILE A 985 -23.52 4.25 -5.82
C ILE A 985 -22.75 2.95 -6.17
N ASP A 986 -22.92 2.46 -7.40
CA ASP A 986 -22.20 1.29 -7.96
C ASP A 986 -21.12 1.72 -8.97
N GLY A 987 -20.75 3.00 -8.98
CA GLY A 987 -19.67 3.48 -9.83
C GLY A 987 -18.35 2.78 -9.49
N ALA A 988 -17.54 2.50 -10.51
CA ALA A 988 -16.29 1.74 -10.37
C ALA A 988 -15.22 2.41 -9.48
N GLY A 989 -15.40 3.68 -9.11
CA GLY A 989 -14.54 4.35 -8.13
C GLY A 989 -14.86 3.98 -6.67
N ASN A 990 -15.98 3.30 -6.44
CA ASN A 990 -16.28 2.65 -5.16
C ASN A 990 -15.72 1.21 -5.13
N PRO A 991 -15.48 0.65 -3.93
CA PRO A 991 -15.35 -0.80 -3.77
C PRO A 991 -16.60 -1.51 -4.29
N ALA A 992 -16.41 -2.60 -5.02
CA ALA A 992 -17.51 -3.47 -5.47
C ALA A 992 -18.36 -3.92 -4.25
N PRO A 993 -19.68 -4.06 -4.39
CA PRO A 993 -20.48 -4.71 -3.35
C PRO A 993 -19.98 -6.16 -3.15
N ALA A 994 -19.80 -6.56 -1.89
CA ALA A 994 -19.36 -7.90 -1.53
C ALA A 994 -20.53 -8.87 -1.40
N LYS A 995 -21.74 -8.36 -1.16
CA LYS A 995 -22.95 -9.16 -0.92
C LYS A 995 -24.17 -8.64 -1.66
N VAL A 996 -25.10 -9.54 -1.95
CA VAL A 996 -26.44 -9.19 -2.47
C VAL A 996 -27.15 -8.27 -1.46
N GLY A 997 -27.70 -7.16 -1.94
CA GLY A 997 -28.44 -6.18 -1.13
C GLY A 997 -27.59 -5.03 -0.57
N GLU A 998 -26.26 -5.12 -0.61
CA GLU A 998 -25.39 -4.03 -0.13
C GLU A 998 -25.59 -2.72 -0.90
N LEU A 999 -25.80 -2.80 -2.23
CA LEU A 999 -26.13 -1.62 -3.04
C LEU A 999 -27.39 -0.92 -2.55
N ARG A 1000 -28.43 -1.69 -2.15
CA ARG A 1000 -29.67 -1.12 -1.61
C ARG A 1000 -29.41 -0.39 -0.28
N GLN A 1001 -28.58 -0.96 0.59
CA GLN A 1001 -28.19 -0.32 1.85
C GLN A 1001 -27.43 0.98 1.61
N ARG A 1002 -26.47 0.98 0.67
CA ARG A 1002 -25.73 2.20 0.30
C ARG A 1002 -26.68 3.29 -0.24
N THR A 1003 -27.66 2.91 -1.05
CA THR A 1003 -28.68 3.84 -1.57
C THR A 1003 -29.59 4.40 -0.48
N GLU A 1004 -30.01 3.57 0.47
CA GLU A 1004 -30.92 3.99 1.56
C GLU A 1004 -30.31 5.11 2.41
N VAL A 1005 -28.99 5.07 2.65
CA VAL A 1005 -28.27 6.12 3.38
C VAL A 1005 -28.48 7.50 2.75
N LEU A 1006 -28.49 7.60 1.41
CA LEU A 1006 -28.70 8.89 0.74
C LEU A 1006 -30.15 9.39 0.90
N PHE A 1007 -31.12 8.48 0.86
CA PHE A 1007 -32.53 8.83 1.08
C PHE A 1007 -32.83 9.16 2.55
N ASP A 1008 -32.17 8.52 3.51
CA ASP A 1008 -32.23 8.88 4.94
C ASP A 1008 -31.73 10.32 5.17
N ILE A 1009 -30.63 10.71 4.51
CA ILE A 1009 -30.11 12.07 4.58
C ILE A 1009 -31.11 13.06 3.95
N ASP A 1010 -31.72 12.75 2.79
CA ASP A 1010 -32.76 13.61 2.20
C ASP A 1010 -33.97 13.79 3.14
N ARG A 1011 -34.45 12.71 3.78
CA ARG A 1011 -35.59 12.77 4.70
C ARG A 1011 -35.32 13.63 5.93
N SER A 1012 -34.07 13.63 6.42
CA SER A 1012 -33.65 14.41 7.59
C SER A 1012 -33.14 15.82 7.25
N SER A 1013 -32.96 16.14 5.96
CA SER A 1013 -32.42 17.42 5.50
C SER A 1013 -33.38 18.58 5.73
N LYS A 1014 -32.83 19.70 6.25
CA LYS A 1014 -33.59 20.95 6.46
C LYS A 1014 -34.12 21.53 5.15
N TYR A 1015 -33.31 21.50 4.09
CA TYR A 1015 -33.67 21.95 2.75
C TYR A 1015 -33.75 20.71 1.86
N ARG A 1016 -34.84 20.53 1.11
CA ARG A 1016 -35.05 19.35 0.25
C ARG A 1016 -35.22 19.68 -1.23
N ARG A 1017 -35.17 20.96 -1.60
CA ARG A 1017 -35.33 21.44 -2.98
C ARG A 1017 -34.13 22.32 -3.32
N SER A 1018 -33.51 22.11 -4.47
CA SER A 1018 -32.29 22.83 -4.88
C SER A 1018 -32.49 24.35 -4.90
N GLN A 1019 -33.67 24.82 -5.33
CA GLN A 1019 -34.05 26.24 -5.35
C GLN A 1019 -34.22 26.87 -3.96
N ASP A 1020 -34.30 26.07 -2.89
CA ASP A 1020 -34.34 26.56 -1.51
C ASP A 1020 -32.95 26.67 -0.87
N ASN A 1021 -31.90 26.23 -1.56
CA ASN A 1021 -30.55 26.28 -1.01
C ASN A 1021 -30.10 27.75 -0.85
N PRO A 1022 -29.90 28.25 0.39
CA PRO A 1022 -29.61 29.66 0.56
C PRO A 1022 -28.19 30.04 0.10
N ASP A 1023 -27.25 29.09 0.01
CA ASP A 1023 -25.93 29.36 -0.57
C ASP A 1023 -26.01 29.45 -2.11
N ILE A 1024 -26.90 28.68 -2.75
CA ILE A 1024 -27.14 28.77 -4.19
C ILE A 1024 -27.82 30.09 -4.55
N GLN A 1025 -28.87 30.47 -3.82
CA GLN A 1025 -29.55 31.75 -4.04
C GLN A 1025 -28.57 32.92 -3.93
N ARG A 1026 -27.74 32.93 -2.88
CA ARG A 1026 -26.69 33.93 -2.69
C ARG A 1026 -25.69 33.93 -3.85
N LEU A 1027 -25.23 32.76 -4.30
CA LEU A 1027 -24.27 32.64 -5.40
C LEU A 1027 -24.83 33.20 -6.72
N TYR A 1028 -26.12 32.99 -6.99
CA TYR A 1028 -26.80 33.60 -8.13
C TYR A 1028 -26.88 35.13 -7.96
N ASP A 1029 -27.39 35.61 -6.83
CA ASP A 1029 -27.54 37.05 -6.55
C ASP A 1029 -26.19 37.82 -6.64
N GLU A 1030 -25.12 37.23 -6.12
CA GLU A 1030 -23.80 37.87 -6.01
C GLU A 1030 -22.92 37.68 -7.26
N PHE A 1031 -23.09 36.57 -8.00
CA PHE A 1031 -22.12 36.19 -9.03
C PHE A 1031 -22.73 35.82 -10.39
N TYR A 1032 -23.64 34.84 -10.46
CA TYR A 1032 -24.13 34.31 -11.74
C TYR A 1032 -25.32 35.06 -12.34
N GLY A 1033 -26.04 35.88 -11.57
CA GLY A 1033 -27.31 36.49 -11.97
C GLY A 1033 -28.45 35.49 -11.82
N GLU A 1034 -29.17 35.21 -12.90
CA GLU A 1034 -30.24 34.18 -12.91
C GLU A 1034 -29.73 32.88 -13.55
N PRO A 1035 -30.37 31.72 -13.27
CA PRO A 1035 -30.11 30.49 -14.02
C PRO A 1035 -30.28 30.71 -15.53
N ASN A 1036 -29.38 30.14 -16.32
CA ASN A 1036 -29.32 30.30 -17.77
C ASN A 1036 -29.10 31.75 -18.25
N SER A 1037 -28.54 32.62 -17.39
CA SER A 1037 -28.04 33.94 -17.81
C SER A 1037 -26.81 33.80 -18.72
N GLU A 1038 -26.40 34.88 -19.40
CA GLU A 1038 -25.21 34.86 -20.27
C GLU A 1038 -23.95 34.40 -19.52
N LYS A 1039 -23.74 34.89 -18.29
CA LYS A 1039 -22.57 34.52 -17.47
C LYS A 1039 -22.67 33.09 -16.95
N ALA A 1040 -23.84 32.67 -16.47
CA ALA A 1040 -24.08 31.30 -16.03
C ALA A 1040 -23.88 30.33 -17.19
N HIS A 1041 -24.47 30.62 -18.36
CA HIS A 1041 -24.32 29.81 -19.56
C HIS A 1041 -22.87 29.73 -20.04
N HIS A 1042 -22.11 30.82 -20.01
CA HIS A 1042 -20.71 30.79 -20.42
C HIS A 1042 -19.82 29.93 -19.50
N LEU A 1043 -20.07 29.94 -18.20
CA LEU A 1043 -19.22 29.27 -17.20
C LEU A 1043 -19.71 27.85 -16.86
N LEU A 1044 -21.01 27.64 -16.77
CA LEU A 1044 -21.65 26.43 -16.25
C LEU A 1044 -22.20 25.50 -17.33
N HIS A 1045 -22.14 25.89 -18.61
CA HIS A 1045 -22.56 25.04 -19.73
C HIS A 1045 -21.36 24.67 -20.61
N THR A 1046 -21.57 23.67 -21.47
CA THR A 1046 -20.59 23.12 -22.40
C THR A 1046 -21.28 22.62 -23.66
N THR A 1047 -20.48 22.21 -24.64
CA THR A 1047 -20.94 21.58 -25.88
C THR A 1047 -20.16 20.30 -26.13
N TYR A 1048 -20.86 19.24 -26.47
CA TYR A 1048 -20.25 17.94 -26.81
C TYR A 1048 -20.03 17.80 -28.31
N GLN A 1049 -19.11 16.92 -28.71
CA GLN A 1049 -18.80 16.69 -30.12
C GLN A 1049 -18.63 15.19 -30.41
N PRO A 1050 -18.94 14.73 -31.64
CA PRO A 1050 -18.68 13.36 -32.02
C PRO A 1050 -17.20 13.00 -31.82
N TYR A 1051 -16.93 11.79 -31.34
CA TYR A 1051 -15.58 11.31 -31.11
C TYR A 1051 -14.78 11.30 -32.43
N ARG A 1052 -13.57 11.85 -32.41
CA ARG A 1052 -12.63 11.87 -33.56
C ARG A 1052 -11.31 11.23 -33.17
N GLU A 1053 -10.85 10.22 -33.92
CA GLU A 1053 -9.61 9.47 -33.64
C GLU A 1053 -8.36 10.36 -33.44
N LYS A 1054 -8.28 11.52 -34.09
CA LYS A 1054 -7.12 12.44 -33.99
C LYS A 1054 -7.19 13.48 -32.86
N ALA A 1055 -8.31 13.56 -32.13
CA ALA A 1055 -8.50 14.49 -31.02
C ALA A 1055 -8.19 13.87 -29.64
N ALA A 1056 -7.70 12.62 -29.61
CA ALA A 1056 -7.31 11.96 -28.38
C ALA A 1056 -6.30 12.83 -27.62
N VAL A 1057 -6.63 13.11 -26.34
CA VAL A 1057 -5.77 13.84 -25.41
C VAL A 1057 -4.36 13.26 -25.52
N PRO A 1058 -3.32 14.07 -25.84
CA PRO A 1058 -1.97 13.56 -25.97
C PRO A 1058 -1.58 12.87 -24.66
N VAL A 1059 -1.45 11.55 -24.71
CA VAL A 1059 -0.95 10.73 -23.60
C VAL A 1059 0.54 11.01 -23.48
N THR A 1060 0.87 12.17 -22.92
CA THR A 1060 2.19 12.47 -22.39
C THR A 1060 2.18 12.09 -20.92
N MET A 1061 1.98 10.80 -20.64
CA MET A 1061 2.44 10.28 -19.36
C MET A 1061 3.91 9.93 -19.54
N PRO A 1062 4.82 10.52 -18.74
CA PRO A 1062 6.22 10.16 -18.80
C PRO A 1062 6.32 8.66 -18.56
N ILE A 1063 7.01 7.98 -19.48
CA ILE A 1063 7.53 6.64 -19.29
C ILE A 1063 8.64 6.78 -18.22
N ASN A 1064 8.25 6.94 -16.96
CA ASN A 1064 9.16 6.87 -15.82
C ASN A 1064 8.90 5.56 -15.06
#